data_AF-A0AA92ER49-F1
#
_entry.id   AF-A0AA92ER49-F1
#
_cell.length_a   1.000
_cell.length_b   1.000
_cell.length_c   1.000
_cell.angle_alpha   90.00
_cell.angle_beta   90.00
_cell.angle_gamma   90.00
#
_symmetry.space_group_name_H-M   'P 1'
#
loop_
_entity.id
_entity.type
_entity.pdbx_description
1 polymer ?
#
loop_
_entity_poly.entity_id
_entity_poly.type
_entity_poly.pdbx_seq_one_letter_code
_entity_poly.pdbx_strand_id
1 'polypeptide(L)'
;MRAIQFPADLPVVQEKQTIQTAIAKHQVVIIAGETGSGKTTQLPKMLLEMGYGNADEGRMIGHTQPRRLAARSVAARIAQELQTELGSVVGYKVRFQDETAAGTRIKLVTDGMLLAELQTDRLLSKYDAIIIDEAHERSLNIDFLLGVLSTLLPKRSELKLIITSATIETERFSKHFNAAPIITVSGRTYPVEIRYRPLQDADTNDDDLDVVQGVCDAVQELQREASGDVLIFASGEREIRDFAEAIGELNLANTEILPLFARLSAAEQNRIFQPHSMRRVVIATNVAETSLTVPGIRYVIDPGTARISRYSYRTKVQRLPIEKISQASANQRAGRCGRVAPGICIRLYSEEDFLARPEYTDPEILRTNLAAVILQMTSAKLGDIRKFPFIERPDERYINDGVNLLQELHAIAPSGRRQNRQKSRGGYQGPRLTAVGRQLAQLPLDPRLARMVLAANEYGCMQEVMVIVAALSIQDPRERPQQGSQKADELHQRFHDKDSDFMGFLKLWGYLSELQHELSKTQFRKRLKQEFLHFLRVREWQDVYTQVRQTVRGLGFRINQEPASYEAVHRALLTGMLSQLGQKQEGHEYLGARNRKFYIFPGSGLFKKSPKWVMAAELVETSRLFARMNARIEPEWIEPAAMHLVKRNYFEPHFSKKQGSVIADEQVTLFGLIIVPRRKVQYGPVNAAGAREIFIREGLVQGQLSRDLPFIAHNRALIDDVRKLEEKSRRRDILIDDEALFDAYDREIPAGIYNEQLLTGWWYKAVKQEPKLLRFERDDLMAQDASHVTELDYPETWQQGNLRLKLRYVFDPNAADDGVTVEVPLALLNQITTHGFDWLIPALRHDLVVAWIKSLPKALRRNFVPAPNYAQAFLADCSAELIANIPLLEALAAKLRRMTGVTIPADAWDATQLPQHLRMNYAVIDDRGETLRMSRDLESLQQTMQGQVKHALKRAVQRTEPTQKVATEWVFGELPDTLEKQQQGYAIKAYPALVPDGEGVRQELFDTPAQAQQAHRQGLRQLLLAQLPSPVRYLQQSLSNKAKLAMYYNPWGKVDDLINDCIIAALDEMIDANSARDAETFRQLYEVARAELNERVSAIATLVEPCLIRSQTIRKRLKGKVSLDQIQAHGDIKDQLDHLVYRGFVSDVGAARLPDIVRYLQAIERRLEKLPVDPNKDRLHTLVVTGLQQDYQALLAKFQKGQEIPEAVKDIRWMIEELRVSLFAQTLGTRFPISEKRVRQALTSV
;
A
#
# COMPACT_ATOMS: atom_id res chain seq x y z
N MET A 1 52.37 -20.84 -43.97
CA MET A 1 52.56 -20.65 -42.51
C MET A 1 53.60 -21.66 -42.04
N ARG A 2 54.52 -21.32 -41.11
CA ARG A 2 55.47 -22.32 -40.54
C ARG A 2 54.69 -23.39 -39.75
N ALA A 3 55.26 -24.59 -39.59
CA ALA A 3 54.67 -25.64 -38.77
C ALA A 3 54.46 -25.13 -37.33
N ILE A 4 53.24 -25.30 -36.80
CA ILE A 4 52.85 -24.80 -35.48
C ILE A 4 53.46 -25.70 -34.40
N GLN A 5 54.21 -25.10 -33.46
CA GLN A 5 54.82 -25.82 -32.34
C GLN A 5 53.89 -25.87 -31.12
N PHE A 6 53.84 -27.04 -30.46
CA PHE A 6 53.05 -27.29 -29.26
C PHE A 6 53.97 -27.70 -28.10
N PRO A 7 53.84 -27.12 -26.89
CA PRO A 7 54.62 -27.52 -25.72
C PRO A 7 54.19 -28.91 -25.23
N ALA A 8 55.09 -29.90 -25.27
CA ALA A 8 54.78 -31.30 -24.93
C ALA A 8 54.45 -31.52 -23.44
N ASP A 9 54.81 -30.56 -22.60
CA ASP A 9 54.57 -30.56 -21.17
C ASP A 9 53.14 -30.12 -20.77
N LEU A 10 52.37 -29.53 -21.68
CA LEU A 10 51.00 -29.12 -21.38
C LEU A 10 50.00 -30.27 -21.51
N PRO A 11 49.15 -30.54 -20.50
CA PRO A 11 48.18 -31.64 -20.55
C PRO A 11 47.25 -31.63 -21.76
N VAL A 12 46.78 -30.45 -22.19
CA VAL A 12 45.90 -30.35 -23.37
C VAL A 12 46.57 -30.81 -24.66
N VAL A 13 47.91 -30.73 -24.74
CA VAL A 13 48.68 -31.15 -25.93
C VAL A 13 48.76 -32.67 -26.00
N GLN A 14 48.76 -33.37 -24.85
CA GLN A 14 48.70 -34.83 -24.80
C GLN A 14 47.39 -35.36 -25.39
N GLU A 15 46.28 -34.64 -25.16
CA GLU A 15 44.96 -34.95 -25.71
C GLU A 15 44.70 -34.32 -27.09
N LYS A 16 45.72 -33.72 -27.74
CA LYS A 16 45.56 -32.98 -29.01
C LYS A 16 44.84 -33.81 -30.08
N GLN A 17 45.24 -35.06 -30.29
CA GLN A 17 44.68 -35.90 -31.35
C GLN A 17 43.23 -36.31 -31.06
N THR A 18 42.90 -36.58 -29.79
CA THR A 18 41.53 -36.81 -29.31
C THR A 18 40.65 -35.59 -29.60
N ILE A 19 41.13 -34.40 -29.24
CA ILE A 19 40.43 -33.12 -29.42
C ILE A 19 40.20 -32.83 -30.90
N GLN A 20 41.24 -32.92 -31.75
CA GLN A 20 41.11 -32.69 -33.20
C GLN A 20 40.14 -33.66 -33.85
N THR A 21 40.16 -34.94 -33.45
CA THR A 21 39.21 -35.95 -33.94
C THR A 21 37.78 -35.61 -33.56
N ALA A 22 37.53 -35.16 -32.33
CA ALA A 22 36.20 -34.75 -31.89
C ALA A 22 35.70 -33.52 -32.63
N ILE A 23 36.55 -32.49 -32.82
CA ILE A 23 36.21 -31.26 -33.56
C ILE A 23 35.90 -31.58 -35.03
N ALA A 24 36.61 -32.53 -35.65
CA ALA A 24 36.32 -32.97 -37.00
C ALA A 24 34.93 -33.64 -37.09
N LYS A 25 34.62 -34.55 -36.16
CA LYS A 25 33.38 -35.35 -36.17
C LYS A 25 32.13 -34.61 -35.69
N HIS A 26 32.28 -33.62 -34.81
CA HIS A 26 31.16 -32.94 -34.17
C HIS A 26 31.19 -31.43 -34.45
N GLN A 27 30.01 -30.82 -34.50
CA GLN A 27 29.90 -29.37 -34.67
C GLN A 27 30.22 -28.62 -33.37
N VAL A 28 29.84 -29.19 -32.23
CA VAL A 28 30.08 -28.66 -30.89
C VAL A 28 30.95 -29.64 -30.10
N VAL A 29 31.97 -29.14 -29.40
CA VAL A 29 32.82 -29.93 -28.51
C VAL A 29 33.00 -29.19 -27.19
N ILE A 30 32.86 -29.90 -26.08
CA ILE A 30 33.08 -29.34 -24.74
C ILE A 30 34.40 -29.89 -24.19
N ILE A 31 35.26 -29.00 -23.70
CA ILE A 31 36.58 -29.36 -23.19
C ILE A 31 36.67 -28.94 -21.73
N ALA A 32 36.58 -29.95 -20.85
CA ALA A 32 36.73 -29.80 -19.42
C ALA A 32 38.21 -29.89 -19.05
N GLY A 33 38.69 -29.01 -18.17
CA GLY A 33 40.02 -29.18 -17.58
C GLY A 33 40.38 -28.00 -16.70
N GLU A 34 41.25 -28.21 -15.72
CA GLU A 34 41.60 -27.16 -14.76
C GLU A 34 42.33 -25.98 -15.40
N THR A 35 42.36 -24.85 -14.69
CA THR A 35 43.15 -23.68 -15.08
C THR A 35 44.65 -24.05 -15.11
N GLY A 36 45.37 -23.64 -16.16
CA GLY A 36 46.78 -24.01 -16.35
C GLY A 36 47.03 -25.27 -17.20
N SER A 37 46.00 -26.03 -17.57
CA SER A 37 46.12 -27.17 -18.52
C SER A 37 46.53 -26.80 -19.95
N GLY A 38 46.51 -25.50 -20.30
CA GLY A 38 46.87 -24.97 -21.62
C GLY A 38 45.71 -24.77 -22.59
N LYS A 39 44.45 -25.08 -22.22
CA LYS A 39 43.27 -25.00 -23.10
C LYS A 39 43.19 -23.68 -23.89
N THR A 40 43.20 -22.57 -23.16
CA THR A 40 43.08 -21.21 -23.70
C THR A 40 44.14 -20.85 -24.75
N THR A 41 45.38 -21.30 -24.58
CA THR A 41 46.47 -20.94 -25.52
C THR A 41 46.64 -21.94 -26.65
N GLN A 42 46.31 -23.22 -26.43
CA GLN A 42 46.59 -24.28 -27.40
C GLN A 42 45.43 -24.60 -28.34
N LEU A 43 44.17 -24.53 -27.88
CA LEU A 43 42.98 -24.79 -28.73
C LEU A 43 42.89 -23.93 -30.00
N PRO A 44 43.09 -22.59 -29.96
CA PRO A 44 43.06 -21.79 -31.18
C PRO A 44 44.18 -22.19 -32.16
N LYS A 45 45.34 -22.63 -31.67
CA LYS A 45 46.43 -23.14 -32.53
C LYS A 45 46.07 -24.49 -33.16
N MET A 46 45.38 -25.37 -32.44
CA MET A 46 44.89 -26.64 -32.99
C MET A 46 43.87 -26.41 -34.11
N LEU A 47 42.95 -25.45 -33.93
CA LEU A 47 42.00 -25.07 -34.98
C LEU A 47 42.70 -24.46 -36.20
N LEU A 48 43.71 -23.61 -35.98
CA LEU A 48 44.51 -23.03 -37.05
C LEU A 48 45.28 -24.12 -37.85
N GLU A 49 45.82 -25.13 -37.17
CA GLU A 49 46.47 -26.29 -37.79
C GLU A 49 45.48 -27.14 -38.60
N MET A 50 44.22 -27.25 -38.14
CA MET A 50 43.13 -27.93 -38.86
C MET A 50 42.58 -27.14 -40.06
N GLY A 51 43.08 -25.92 -40.31
CA GLY A 51 42.69 -25.09 -41.45
C GLY A 51 41.58 -24.06 -41.18
N TYR A 52 41.13 -23.89 -39.93
CA TYR A 52 40.20 -22.82 -39.57
C TYR A 52 40.90 -21.45 -39.47
N GLY A 53 40.13 -20.36 -39.57
CA GLY A 53 40.65 -19.01 -39.57
C GLY A 53 41.32 -18.65 -40.90
N ASN A 54 40.69 -19.03 -42.02
CA ASN A 54 41.23 -18.73 -43.34
C ASN A 54 41.02 -17.25 -43.73
N ALA A 55 42.03 -16.41 -43.47
CA ALA A 55 42.00 -15.00 -43.81
C ALA A 55 41.77 -14.72 -45.32
N ASP A 56 42.18 -15.62 -46.22
CA ASP A 56 41.99 -15.46 -47.67
C ASP A 56 40.50 -15.58 -48.06
N GLU A 57 39.70 -16.30 -47.27
CA GLU A 57 38.25 -16.38 -47.38
C GLU A 57 37.53 -15.34 -46.50
N GLY A 58 38.27 -14.44 -45.85
CA GLY A 58 37.75 -13.48 -44.88
C GLY A 58 37.21 -14.12 -43.59
N ARG A 59 37.65 -15.34 -43.25
CA ARG A 59 37.21 -16.10 -42.07
C ARG A 59 38.25 -16.11 -40.95
N MET A 60 37.76 -16.14 -39.71
CA MET A 60 38.57 -16.10 -38.49
C MET A 60 38.10 -17.10 -37.44
N ILE A 61 39.01 -17.48 -36.55
CA ILE A 61 38.69 -18.13 -35.29
C ILE A 61 38.36 -17.03 -34.26
N GLY A 62 37.11 -16.98 -33.81
CA GLY A 62 36.70 -16.12 -32.72
C GLY A 62 36.97 -16.82 -31.39
N HIS A 63 37.64 -16.17 -30.46
CA HIS A 63 37.90 -16.77 -29.16
C HIS A 63 37.54 -15.78 -28.07
N THR A 64 36.46 -16.09 -27.37
CA THR A 64 35.91 -15.20 -26.36
C THR A 64 36.62 -15.37 -25.02
N GLN A 65 36.65 -14.28 -24.26
CA GLN A 65 37.20 -14.19 -22.91
C GLN A 65 36.27 -13.31 -22.07
N PRO A 66 36.01 -13.64 -20.80
CA PRO A 66 35.14 -12.83 -19.95
C PRO A 66 35.73 -11.45 -19.63
N ARG A 67 37.06 -11.31 -19.68
CA ARG A 67 37.77 -10.13 -19.16
C ARG A 67 38.69 -9.50 -20.21
N ARG A 68 38.73 -8.17 -20.21
CA ARG A 68 39.59 -7.36 -21.11
C ARG A 68 41.08 -7.70 -20.97
N LEU A 69 41.57 -7.84 -19.74
CA LEU A 69 42.98 -8.15 -19.48
C LEU A 69 43.35 -9.54 -19.98
N ALA A 70 42.47 -10.54 -19.76
CA ALA A 70 42.65 -11.91 -20.23
C ALA A 70 42.69 -11.98 -21.76
N ALA A 71 41.75 -11.33 -22.46
CA ALA A 71 41.75 -11.27 -23.93
C ALA A 71 43.08 -10.73 -24.49
N ARG A 72 43.62 -9.67 -23.87
CA ARG A 72 44.90 -9.06 -24.29
C ARG A 72 46.11 -9.95 -23.98
N SER A 73 46.20 -10.48 -22.76
CA SER A 73 47.33 -11.31 -22.35
C SER A 73 47.37 -12.63 -23.12
N VAL A 74 46.22 -13.25 -23.35
CA VAL A 74 46.07 -14.48 -24.15
C VAL A 74 46.45 -14.21 -25.60
N ALA A 75 45.99 -13.09 -26.19
CA ALA A 75 46.38 -12.70 -27.56
C ALA A 75 47.89 -12.53 -27.69
N ALA A 76 48.51 -11.77 -26.79
CA ALA A 76 49.96 -11.57 -26.76
C ALA A 76 50.71 -12.90 -26.59
N ARG A 77 50.22 -13.80 -25.73
CA ARG A 77 50.84 -15.11 -25.51
C ARG A 77 50.76 -16.01 -26.73
N ILE A 78 49.60 -16.10 -27.38
CA ILE A 78 49.42 -16.92 -28.61
C ILE A 78 50.29 -16.34 -29.75
N ALA A 79 50.33 -15.01 -29.90
CA ALA A 79 51.18 -14.35 -30.89
C ALA A 79 52.67 -14.68 -30.65
N GLN A 80 53.11 -14.64 -29.39
CA GLN A 80 54.47 -15.02 -29.00
C GLN A 80 54.76 -16.49 -29.32
N GLU A 81 53.86 -17.42 -28.99
CA GLU A 81 54.02 -18.85 -29.27
C GLU A 81 54.02 -19.18 -30.76
N LEU A 82 53.27 -18.42 -31.57
CA LEU A 82 53.26 -18.54 -33.03
C LEU A 82 54.42 -17.78 -33.70
N GLN A 83 55.24 -17.05 -32.93
CA GLN A 83 56.32 -16.19 -33.44
C GLN A 83 55.82 -15.16 -34.46
N THR A 84 54.67 -14.53 -34.19
CA THR A 84 54.04 -13.51 -35.03
C THR A 84 53.88 -12.20 -34.26
N GLU A 85 53.84 -11.07 -34.97
CA GLU A 85 53.54 -9.79 -34.36
C GLU A 85 52.05 -9.72 -33.95
N LEU A 86 51.77 -9.21 -32.75
CA LEU A 86 50.41 -8.99 -32.29
C LEU A 86 49.68 -8.01 -33.22
N GLY A 87 48.45 -8.33 -33.60
CA GLY A 87 47.65 -7.58 -34.58
C GLY A 87 47.78 -8.10 -36.02
N SER A 88 48.79 -8.92 -36.32
CA SER A 88 48.91 -9.60 -37.62
C SER A 88 48.02 -10.85 -37.67
N VAL A 89 48.57 -12.05 -37.49
CA VAL A 89 47.85 -13.33 -37.49
C VAL A 89 46.94 -13.47 -36.26
N VAL A 90 47.39 -13.00 -35.11
CA VAL A 90 46.64 -13.02 -33.85
C VAL A 90 46.34 -11.59 -33.45
N GLY A 91 45.06 -11.25 -33.36
CA GLY A 91 44.60 -9.93 -32.95
C GLY A 91 43.65 -10.01 -31.76
N TYR A 92 43.33 -8.87 -31.17
CA TYR A 92 42.29 -8.79 -30.15
C TYR A 92 41.37 -7.59 -30.34
N LYS A 93 40.13 -7.75 -29.88
CA LYS A 93 39.13 -6.69 -29.85
C LYS A 93 38.41 -6.70 -28.50
N VAL A 94 38.70 -5.67 -27.70
CA VAL A 94 38.09 -5.44 -26.40
C VAL A 94 37.37 -4.09 -26.43
N ARG A 95 36.58 -3.77 -25.40
CA ARG A 95 36.02 -2.42 -25.29
C ARG A 95 37.15 -1.38 -25.31
N PHE A 96 37.04 -0.38 -26.19
CA PHE A 96 37.99 0.73 -26.44
C PHE A 96 39.26 0.42 -27.24
N GLN A 97 39.56 -0.84 -27.58
CA GLN A 97 40.78 -1.21 -28.31
C GLN A 97 40.50 -2.31 -29.32
N ASP A 98 40.89 -2.07 -30.58
CA ASP A 98 40.81 -3.04 -31.67
C ASP A 98 42.19 -3.12 -32.33
N GLU A 99 42.92 -4.20 -32.05
CA GLU A 99 44.22 -4.51 -32.62
C GLU A 99 44.03 -5.71 -33.56
N THR A 100 43.29 -5.48 -34.64
CA THR A 100 43.04 -6.47 -35.70
C THR A 100 43.36 -5.87 -37.07
N ALA A 101 43.79 -6.72 -38.00
CA ALA A 101 44.11 -6.36 -39.37
C ALA A 101 43.39 -7.30 -40.35
N ALA A 102 43.42 -6.99 -41.65
CA ALA A 102 42.81 -7.84 -42.68
C ALA A 102 43.38 -9.28 -42.71
N GLY A 103 44.63 -9.46 -42.29
CA GLY A 103 45.29 -10.77 -42.19
C GLY A 103 45.08 -11.51 -40.87
N THR A 104 44.26 -10.99 -39.95
CA THR A 104 43.99 -11.65 -38.67
C THR A 104 43.23 -12.96 -38.89
N ARG A 105 43.74 -14.04 -38.28
CA ARG A 105 43.19 -15.39 -38.35
C ARG A 105 42.61 -15.85 -37.02
N ILE A 106 43.20 -15.44 -35.90
CA ILE A 106 42.69 -15.68 -34.56
C ILE A 106 42.37 -14.32 -33.94
N LYS A 107 41.11 -14.13 -33.53
CA LYS A 107 40.64 -12.90 -32.93
C LYS A 107 40.16 -13.16 -31.50
N LEU A 108 40.94 -12.71 -30.53
CA LEU A 108 40.55 -12.71 -29.13
C LEU A 108 39.55 -11.58 -28.91
N VAL A 109 38.37 -11.89 -28.37
CA VAL A 109 37.34 -10.89 -28.12
C VAL A 109 36.80 -11.04 -26.71
N THR A 110 36.29 -9.98 -26.12
CA THR A 110 35.44 -10.17 -24.93
C THR A 110 34.05 -10.65 -25.32
N ASP A 111 33.37 -11.42 -24.48
CA ASP A 111 32.04 -11.97 -24.76
C ASP A 111 31.06 -10.89 -25.26
N GLY A 112 31.01 -9.74 -24.55
CA GLY A 112 30.15 -8.61 -24.92
C GLY A 112 30.50 -7.96 -26.27
N MET A 113 31.75 -8.05 -26.73
CA MET A 113 32.15 -7.54 -28.05
C MET A 113 31.69 -8.47 -29.17
N LEU A 114 31.73 -9.79 -28.96
CA LEU A 114 31.15 -10.73 -29.91
C LEU A 114 29.63 -10.57 -30.03
N LEU A 115 28.96 -10.34 -28.89
CA LEU A 115 27.53 -10.02 -28.89
C LEU A 115 27.20 -8.73 -29.65
N ALA A 116 28.04 -7.70 -29.51
CA ALA A 116 27.85 -6.47 -30.26
C ALA A 116 27.95 -6.68 -31.78
N GLU A 117 28.78 -7.62 -32.25
CA GLU A 117 28.89 -7.96 -33.68
C GLU A 117 27.62 -8.61 -34.24
N LEU A 118 26.79 -9.26 -33.42
CA LEU A 118 25.48 -9.79 -33.86
C LEU A 118 24.50 -8.71 -34.32
N GLN A 119 24.71 -7.45 -33.92
CA GLN A 119 23.87 -6.35 -34.39
C GLN A 119 24.06 -6.07 -35.89
N THR A 120 25.29 -6.21 -36.38
CA THR A 120 25.67 -5.93 -37.77
C THR A 120 25.79 -7.20 -38.60
N ASP A 121 26.23 -8.30 -38.01
CA ASP A 121 26.37 -9.62 -38.64
C ASP A 121 25.69 -10.70 -37.79
N ARG A 122 24.41 -10.94 -38.07
CA ARG A 122 23.58 -11.91 -37.34
C ARG A 122 23.99 -13.37 -37.57
N LEU A 123 24.71 -13.65 -38.65
CA LEU A 123 25.15 -15.00 -38.97
C LEU A 123 26.58 -15.28 -38.48
N LEU A 124 27.25 -14.26 -37.90
CA LEU A 124 28.66 -14.32 -37.55
C LEU A 124 29.49 -14.86 -38.72
N SER A 125 29.18 -14.38 -39.93
CA SER A 125 29.71 -14.86 -41.20
C SER A 125 31.24 -14.83 -41.29
N LYS A 126 31.86 -13.88 -40.57
CA LYS A 126 33.32 -13.73 -40.45
C LYS A 126 34.02 -14.85 -39.66
N TYR A 127 33.28 -15.74 -39.00
CA TYR A 127 33.85 -16.78 -38.16
C TYR A 127 33.54 -18.18 -38.67
N ASP A 128 34.55 -19.04 -38.80
CA ASP A 128 34.39 -20.48 -39.08
C ASP A 128 34.55 -21.36 -37.84
N ALA A 129 35.19 -20.85 -36.80
CA ALA A 129 35.25 -21.48 -35.49
C ALA A 129 35.07 -20.43 -34.38
N ILE A 130 34.31 -20.78 -33.34
CA ILE A 130 34.17 -19.95 -32.13
C ILE A 130 34.55 -20.79 -30.91
N ILE A 131 35.45 -20.24 -30.09
CA ILE A 131 35.79 -20.76 -28.76
C ILE A 131 35.09 -19.86 -27.74
N ILE A 132 34.23 -20.45 -26.91
CA ILE A 132 33.71 -19.82 -25.68
C ILE A 132 34.55 -20.33 -24.52
N ASP A 133 35.49 -19.49 -24.06
CA ASP A 133 36.41 -19.86 -22.98
C ASP A 133 35.84 -19.48 -21.61
N GLU A 134 36.28 -20.19 -20.57
CA GLU A 134 35.88 -19.92 -19.18
C GLU A 134 34.34 -19.96 -18.98
N ALA A 135 33.64 -20.86 -19.67
CA ALA A 135 32.16 -20.92 -19.65
C ALA A 135 31.59 -21.18 -18.24
N HIS A 136 32.42 -21.71 -17.33
CA HIS A 136 32.10 -21.89 -15.92
C HIS A 136 31.90 -20.59 -15.13
N GLU A 137 32.36 -19.42 -15.63
CA GLU A 137 32.02 -18.14 -15.00
C GLU A 137 30.51 -17.82 -15.11
N ARG A 138 29.79 -18.45 -16.06
CA ARG A 138 28.34 -18.30 -16.28
C ARG A 138 27.88 -16.84 -16.24
N SER A 139 28.66 -15.99 -16.91
CA SER A 139 28.36 -14.56 -17.05
C SER A 139 27.13 -14.38 -17.95
N LEU A 140 26.45 -13.24 -17.79
CA LEU A 140 25.25 -12.93 -18.58
C LEU A 140 25.53 -12.97 -20.09
N ASN A 141 26.71 -12.51 -20.51
CA ASN A 141 27.10 -12.49 -21.92
C ASN A 141 27.39 -13.90 -22.46
N ILE A 142 28.01 -14.77 -21.66
CA ILE A 142 28.30 -16.16 -22.03
C ILE A 142 26.99 -16.93 -22.24
N ASP A 143 26.09 -16.91 -21.26
CA ASP A 143 24.81 -17.61 -21.36
C ASP A 143 23.99 -17.13 -22.57
N PHE A 144 24.09 -15.84 -22.89
CA PHE A 144 23.43 -15.28 -24.06
C PHE A 144 24.09 -15.70 -25.38
N LEU A 145 25.42 -15.68 -25.46
CA LEU A 145 26.15 -16.20 -26.63
C LEU A 145 25.81 -17.67 -26.89
N LEU A 146 25.79 -18.50 -25.85
CA LEU A 146 25.48 -19.92 -25.98
C LEU A 146 24.05 -20.13 -26.50
N GLY A 147 23.08 -19.35 -26.02
CA GLY A 147 21.72 -19.40 -26.57
C GLY A 147 21.61 -18.86 -28.00
N VAL A 148 22.38 -17.84 -28.38
CA VAL A 148 22.41 -17.39 -29.79
C VAL A 148 23.00 -18.49 -30.67
N LEU A 149 24.13 -19.05 -30.26
CA LEU A 149 24.83 -20.09 -31.00
C LEU A 149 23.98 -21.35 -31.15
N SER A 150 23.22 -21.78 -30.14
CA SER A 150 22.32 -22.93 -30.27
C SER A 150 21.22 -22.71 -31.32
N THR A 151 20.80 -21.45 -31.56
CA THR A 151 19.88 -21.11 -32.67
C THR A 151 20.56 -20.89 -34.01
N LEU A 152 21.86 -20.55 -34.01
CA LEU A 152 22.63 -20.22 -35.21
C LEU A 152 23.25 -21.46 -35.85
N LEU A 153 23.80 -22.38 -35.04
CA LEU A 153 24.48 -23.59 -35.52
C LEU A 153 23.65 -24.44 -36.48
N PRO A 154 22.31 -24.62 -36.31
CA PRO A 154 21.48 -25.32 -37.30
C PRO A 154 21.41 -24.62 -38.67
N LYS A 155 21.69 -23.31 -38.73
CA LYS A 155 21.72 -22.51 -39.96
C LYS A 155 23.13 -22.37 -40.56
N ARG A 156 24.16 -22.72 -39.79
CA ARG A 156 25.59 -22.59 -40.09
C ARG A 156 26.28 -23.91 -39.76
N SER A 157 25.97 -24.96 -40.52
CA SER A 157 26.51 -26.32 -40.28
C SER A 157 28.03 -26.40 -40.34
N GLU A 158 28.67 -25.46 -41.05
CA GLU A 158 30.11 -25.32 -41.18
C GLU A 158 30.79 -24.66 -39.96
N LEU A 159 30.05 -23.90 -39.15
CA LEU A 159 30.58 -23.20 -37.98
C LEU A 159 30.87 -24.21 -36.86
N LYS A 160 32.12 -24.24 -36.38
CA LYS A 160 32.51 -25.04 -35.21
C LYS A 160 32.37 -24.25 -33.91
N LEU A 161 31.89 -24.89 -32.86
CA LEU A 161 31.81 -24.34 -31.51
C LEU A 161 32.60 -25.18 -30.52
N ILE A 162 33.51 -24.55 -29.80
CA ILE A 162 34.30 -25.15 -28.75
C ILE A 162 33.95 -24.43 -27.45
N ILE A 163 33.52 -25.17 -26.44
CA ILE A 163 33.18 -24.61 -25.12
C ILE A 163 34.20 -25.15 -24.13
N THR A 164 34.90 -24.28 -23.42
CA THR A 164 35.85 -24.71 -22.38
C THR A 164 35.26 -24.45 -20.99
N SER A 165 35.54 -25.35 -20.05
CA SER A 165 35.12 -25.20 -18.65
C SER A 165 36.22 -25.73 -17.72
N ALA A 166 36.38 -25.07 -16.57
CA ALA A 166 37.23 -25.57 -15.48
C ALA A 166 36.47 -26.45 -14.49
N THR A 167 35.12 -26.47 -14.56
CA THR A 167 34.25 -27.19 -13.63
C THR A 167 33.53 -28.35 -14.31
N ILE A 168 32.98 -29.26 -13.50
CA ILE A 168 32.28 -30.49 -13.91
C ILE A 168 30.84 -30.23 -14.42
N GLU A 169 30.36 -28.98 -14.44
CA GLU A 169 29.04 -28.61 -14.98
C GLU A 169 28.91 -28.79 -16.52
N THR A 170 29.86 -29.51 -17.15
CA THR A 170 29.92 -29.78 -18.59
C THR A 170 28.74 -30.55 -19.13
N GLU A 171 28.08 -31.34 -18.29
CA GLU A 171 26.83 -32.04 -18.60
C GLU A 171 25.70 -31.08 -19.03
N ARG A 172 25.60 -29.91 -18.40
CA ARG A 172 24.56 -28.93 -18.76
C ARG A 172 24.83 -28.33 -20.13
N PHE A 173 26.09 -28.01 -20.43
CA PHE A 173 26.50 -27.57 -21.77
C PHE A 173 26.24 -28.67 -22.80
N SER A 174 26.56 -29.93 -22.49
CA SER A 174 26.36 -31.06 -23.41
C SER A 174 24.88 -31.24 -23.74
N LYS A 175 24.02 -31.27 -22.73
CA LYS A 175 22.56 -31.34 -22.91
C LYS A 175 22.01 -30.17 -23.72
N HIS A 176 22.52 -28.96 -23.50
CA HIS A 176 22.10 -27.77 -24.25
C HIS A 176 22.40 -27.86 -25.76
N PHE A 177 23.50 -28.52 -26.12
CA PHE A 177 23.93 -28.69 -27.51
C PHE A 177 23.77 -30.13 -28.01
N ASN A 178 22.61 -30.76 -27.72
CA ASN A 178 22.21 -32.08 -28.22
C ASN A 178 23.22 -33.20 -27.88
N ALA A 179 23.61 -33.30 -26.61
CA ALA A 179 24.57 -34.28 -26.09
C ALA A 179 25.96 -34.17 -26.77
N ALA A 180 26.46 -32.94 -26.92
CA ALA A 180 27.79 -32.68 -27.46
C ALA A 180 28.88 -33.41 -26.65
N PRO A 181 29.92 -33.97 -27.31
CA PRO A 181 30.97 -34.73 -26.64
C PRO A 181 31.74 -33.88 -25.64
N ILE A 182 31.98 -34.45 -24.47
CA ILE A 182 32.79 -33.86 -23.40
C ILE A 182 34.16 -34.55 -23.41
N ILE A 183 35.23 -33.77 -23.51
CA ILE A 183 36.61 -34.23 -23.39
C ILE A 183 37.18 -33.68 -22.09
N THR A 184 37.63 -34.56 -21.22
CA THR A 184 38.26 -34.17 -19.95
C THR A 184 39.78 -34.22 -20.08
N VAL A 185 40.42 -33.07 -19.89
CA VAL A 185 41.87 -32.92 -19.85
C VAL A 185 42.28 -32.83 -18.38
N SER A 186 42.88 -33.90 -17.87
CA SER A 186 43.41 -33.97 -16.51
C SER A 186 44.53 -32.94 -16.31
N GLY A 187 44.42 -32.10 -15.28
CA GLY A 187 45.45 -31.11 -14.95
C GLY A 187 46.71 -31.75 -14.33
N ARG A 188 47.79 -30.97 -14.28
CA ARG A 188 48.94 -31.23 -13.38
C ARG A 188 48.70 -30.54 -12.05
N THR A 189 47.76 -31.02 -11.26
CA THR A 189 47.53 -30.53 -9.89
C THR A 189 48.21 -31.44 -8.89
N TYR A 190 48.99 -30.84 -8.00
CA TYR A 190 49.53 -31.54 -6.83
C TYR A 190 48.40 -31.77 -5.82
N PRO A 191 48.47 -32.84 -5.01
CA PRO A 191 47.45 -33.12 -4.00
C PRO A 191 47.32 -31.96 -3.00
N VAL A 192 46.07 -31.64 -2.65
CA VAL A 192 45.72 -30.62 -1.65
C VAL A 192 45.11 -31.31 -0.44
N GLU A 193 45.71 -31.14 0.74
CA GLU A 193 45.14 -31.59 2.02
C GLU A 193 44.05 -30.59 2.46
N ILE A 194 42.86 -31.08 2.79
CA ILE A 194 41.75 -30.25 3.30
C ILE A 194 41.64 -30.42 4.82
N ARG A 195 41.71 -29.31 5.57
CA ARG A 195 41.54 -29.30 7.03
C ARG A 195 40.33 -28.44 7.39
N TYR A 196 39.38 -29.02 8.12
CA TYR A 196 38.22 -28.28 8.64
C TYR A 196 38.50 -27.79 10.08
N ARG A 197 38.25 -26.50 10.33
CA ARG A 197 38.43 -25.80 11.60
C ARG A 197 37.19 -24.94 11.88
N PRO A 198 36.03 -25.55 12.19
CA PRO A 198 34.83 -24.77 12.48
C PRO A 198 35.04 -23.85 13.68
N LEU A 199 34.50 -22.64 13.60
CA LEU A 199 34.41 -21.69 14.72
C LEU A 199 33.36 -22.22 15.73
N GLN A 200 33.53 -21.99 17.05
CA GLN A 200 32.60 -22.48 18.10
C GLN A 200 31.20 -21.82 17.99
N ASP A 201 30.17 -22.49 18.54
CA ASP A 201 28.73 -22.28 18.27
C ASP A 201 28.24 -20.81 18.14
N ALA A 202 27.49 -20.58 17.06
CA ALA A 202 26.98 -19.31 16.54
C ALA A 202 25.86 -18.63 17.38
N ASP A 203 25.77 -18.90 18.68
CA ASP A 203 24.74 -18.35 19.59
C ASP A 203 25.23 -17.10 20.38
N THR A 204 26.48 -16.67 20.19
CA THR A 204 27.00 -15.39 20.72
C THR A 204 27.02 -14.31 19.64
N ASN A 205 26.39 -13.16 19.91
CA ASN A 205 26.18 -12.02 19.00
C ASN A 205 27.46 -11.26 18.55
N ASP A 206 28.61 -11.92 18.39
CA ASP A 206 29.87 -11.28 18.00
C ASP A 206 30.61 -12.01 16.86
N ASP A 207 29.86 -12.32 15.78
CA ASP A 207 30.31 -13.07 14.59
C ASP A 207 31.62 -12.55 13.95
N ASP A 208 31.93 -11.25 14.06
CA ASP A 208 33.09 -10.64 13.41
C ASP A 208 34.42 -10.94 14.15
N LEU A 209 34.40 -11.07 15.49
CA LEU A 209 35.61 -11.30 16.29
C LEU A 209 36.11 -12.75 16.21
N ASP A 210 35.18 -13.72 16.10
CA ASP A 210 35.52 -15.14 16.03
C ASP A 210 36.21 -15.54 14.71
N VAL A 211 35.82 -14.92 13.58
CA VAL A 211 36.45 -15.21 12.28
C VAL A 211 37.89 -14.70 12.23
N VAL A 212 38.16 -13.50 12.76
CA VAL A 212 39.51 -12.91 12.81
C VAL A 212 40.43 -13.82 13.63
N GLN A 213 39.99 -14.28 14.79
CA GLN A 213 40.76 -15.21 15.62
C GLN A 213 41.01 -16.54 14.89
N GLY A 214 39.98 -17.12 14.27
CA GLY A 214 40.14 -18.36 13.49
C GLY A 214 41.12 -18.24 12.32
N VAL A 215 41.18 -17.08 11.67
CA VAL A 215 42.21 -16.80 10.65
C VAL A 215 43.60 -16.75 11.27
N CYS A 216 43.78 -16.06 12.41
CA CYS A 216 45.06 -16.02 13.12
C CYS A 216 45.53 -17.42 13.54
N ASP A 217 44.64 -18.23 14.11
CA ASP A 217 44.94 -19.60 14.54
C ASP A 217 45.35 -20.48 13.35
N ALA A 218 44.66 -20.35 12.22
CA ALA A 218 45.01 -21.05 10.98
C ALA A 218 46.37 -20.61 10.42
N VAL A 219 46.70 -19.32 10.46
CA VAL A 219 48.04 -18.83 10.06
C VAL A 219 49.13 -19.40 10.96
N GLN A 220 48.91 -19.45 12.27
CA GLN A 220 49.84 -20.05 13.23
C GLN A 220 49.99 -21.56 13.03
N GLU A 221 48.89 -22.28 12.73
CA GLU A 221 48.95 -23.71 12.37
C GLU A 221 49.86 -23.92 11.15
N LEU A 222 49.69 -23.12 10.10
CA LEU A 222 50.48 -23.18 8.87
C LEU A 222 51.94 -22.71 9.04
N GLN A 223 52.32 -22.11 10.17
CA GLN A 223 53.73 -21.85 10.47
C GLN A 223 54.53 -23.10 10.81
N ARG A 224 53.86 -24.15 11.28
CA ARG A 224 54.49 -25.44 11.61
C ARG A 224 54.76 -26.29 10.36
N GLU A 225 54.21 -25.89 9.22
CA GLU A 225 54.35 -26.56 7.93
C GLU A 225 55.56 -26.03 7.15
N ALA A 226 55.93 -26.71 6.06
CA ALA A 226 57.06 -26.31 5.21
C ALA A 226 56.90 -24.88 4.64
N SER A 227 57.99 -24.24 4.23
CA SER A 227 57.91 -22.87 3.67
C SER A 227 57.02 -22.81 2.42
N GLY A 228 56.26 -21.72 2.29
CA GLY A 228 55.37 -21.43 1.18
C GLY A 228 54.35 -20.34 1.51
N ASP A 229 53.85 -19.63 0.50
CA ASP A 229 52.97 -18.48 0.71
C ASP A 229 51.55 -18.91 1.06
N VAL A 230 50.87 -18.05 1.82
CA VAL A 230 49.51 -18.24 2.30
C VAL A 230 48.57 -17.28 1.55
N LEU A 231 47.47 -17.82 1.03
CA LEU A 231 46.37 -17.04 0.46
C LEU A 231 45.14 -17.13 1.37
N ILE A 232 44.69 -15.99 1.89
CA ILE A 232 43.52 -15.89 2.77
C ILE A 232 42.39 -15.26 1.98
N PHE A 233 41.22 -15.90 1.94
CA PHE A 233 40.04 -15.30 1.31
C PHE A 233 39.29 -14.39 2.30
N ALA A 234 38.77 -13.27 1.81
CA ALA A 234 37.95 -12.33 2.57
C ALA A 234 36.77 -11.83 1.73
N SER A 235 35.66 -11.50 2.39
CA SER A 235 34.43 -11.03 1.75
C SER A 235 34.51 -9.57 1.27
N GLY A 236 35.44 -8.76 1.81
CA GLY A 236 35.60 -7.37 1.40
C GLY A 236 36.80 -6.64 2.02
N GLU A 237 36.94 -5.36 1.65
CA GLU A 237 38.09 -4.52 2.03
C GLU A 237 38.24 -4.32 3.54
N ARG A 238 37.13 -4.22 4.27
CA ARG A 238 37.14 -4.08 5.74
C ARG A 238 37.76 -5.31 6.39
N GLU A 239 37.24 -6.49 6.07
CA GLU A 239 37.73 -7.77 6.59
C GLU A 239 39.18 -8.05 6.19
N ILE A 240 39.61 -7.67 4.97
CA ILE A 240 41.03 -7.74 4.57
C ILE A 240 41.91 -6.94 5.55
N ARG A 241 41.46 -5.76 5.97
CA ARG A 241 42.19 -4.91 6.90
C ARG A 241 42.20 -5.52 8.29
N ASP A 242 41.05 -5.95 8.78
CA ASP A 242 40.89 -6.55 10.10
C ASP A 242 41.80 -7.79 10.25
N PHE A 243 41.85 -8.66 9.21
CA PHE A 243 42.80 -9.78 9.17
C PHE A 243 44.25 -9.32 9.07
N ALA A 244 44.57 -8.32 8.25
CA ALA A 244 45.95 -7.84 8.10
C ALA A 244 46.50 -7.24 9.41
N GLU A 245 45.67 -6.50 10.14
CA GLU A 245 46.01 -5.91 11.44
C GLU A 245 46.24 -7.01 12.49
N ALA A 246 45.28 -7.94 12.64
CA ALA A 246 45.39 -9.04 13.59
C ALA A 246 46.58 -9.97 13.32
N ILE A 247 46.83 -10.33 12.06
CA ILE A 247 48.01 -11.13 11.69
C ILE A 247 49.31 -10.34 11.93
N GLY A 248 49.28 -9.02 11.76
CA GLY A 248 50.41 -8.13 12.06
C GLY A 248 50.81 -8.18 13.54
N GLU A 249 49.84 -8.23 14.44
CA GLU A 249 50.06 -8.34 15.90
C GLU A 249 50.73 -9.65 16.32
N LEU A 250 50.61 -10.71 15.50
CA LEU A 250 51.30 -11.98 15.75
C LEU A 250 52.83 -11.89 15.61
N ASN A 251 53.36 -10.82 15.00
CA ASN A 251 54.80 -10.56 14.85
C ASN A 251 55.59 -11.74 14.24
N LEU A 252 55.04 -12.35 13.19
CA LEU A 252 55.62 -13.52 12.53
C LEU A 252 56.95 -13.18 11.84
N ALA A 253 58.01 -13.94 12.15
CA ALA A 253 59.33 -13.75 11.54
C ALA A 253 59.30 -13.96 10.02
N ASN A 254 60.07 -13.17 9.27
CA ASN A 254 60.25 -13.28 7.81
C ASN A 254 58.94 -13.37 7.01
N THR A 255 57.89 -12.65 7.43
CA THR A 255 56.55 -12.68 6.82
C THR A 255 56.14 -11.30 6.31
N GLU A 256 55.66 -11.22 5.06
CA GLU A 256 55.12 -10.01 4.43
C GLU A 256 53.60 -10.16 4.24
N ILE A 257 52.79 -9.23 4.78
CA ILE A 257 51.32 -9.23 4.64
C ILE A 257 50.93 -8.30 3.49
N LEU A 258 50.19 -8.82 2.50
CA LEU A 258 49.81 -8.08 1.30
C LEU A 258 48.29 -8.17 1.04
N PRO A 259 47.56 -7.04 0.98
CA PRO A 259 46.16 -7.05 0.60
C PRO A 259 46.00 -7.22 -0.93
N LEU A 260 44.91 -7.86 -1.36
CA LEU A 260 44.53 -8.03 -2.76
C LEU A 260 43.02 -7.85 -3.00
N PHE A 261 42.62 -6.67 -3.46
CA PHE A 261 41.24 -6.40 -3.86
C PHE A 261 41.19 -5.45 -5.06
N ALA A 262 40.06 -5.44 -5.76
CA ALA A 262 39.93 -4.80 -7.07
C ALA A 262 40.26 -3.28 -7.10
N ARG A 263 40.13 -2.58 -5.97
CA ARG A 263 40.38 -1.12 -5.88
C ARG A 263 41.85 -0.74 -5.69
N LEU A 264 42.74 -1.70 -5.39
CA LEU A 264 44.15 -1.42 -5.20
C LEU A 264 44.78 -0.81 -6.45
N SER A 265 45.78 0.05 -6.26
CA SER A 265 46.51 0.64 -7.38
C SER A 265 47.25 -0.45 -8.17
N ALA A 266 47.48 -0.21 -9.46
CA ALA A 266 48.21 -1.16 -10.31
C ALA A 266 49.61 -1.50 -9.78
N ALA A 267 50.27 -0.55 -9.08
CA ALA A 267 51.57 -0.79 -8.46
C ALA A 267 51.47 -1.79 -7.30
N GLU A 268 50.44 -1.67 -6.47
CA GLU A 268 50.19 -2.57 -5.34
C GLU A 268 49.78 -3.97 -5.81
N GLN A 269 48.92 -4.06 -6.83
CA GLN A 269 48.57 -5.35 -7.44
C GLN A 269 49.81 -6.02 -8.07
N ASN A 270 50.67 -5.23 -8.73
CA ASN A 270 51.89 -5.76 -9.35
C ASN A 270 52.93 -6.24 -8.34
N ARG A 271 52.93 -5.71 -7.11
CA ARG A 271 53.86 -6.12 -6.05
C ARG A 271 53.75 -7.61 -5.73
N ILE A 272 52.53 -8.16 -5.83
CA ILE A 272 52.24 -9.58 -5.58
C ILE A 272 52.95 -10.51 -6.57
N PHE A 273 53.25 -10.03 -7.79
CA PHE A 273 53.93 -10.81 -8.82
C PHE A 273 55.46 -10.65 -8.79
N GLN A 274 56.00 -9.75 -7.98
CA GLN A 274 57.44 -9.57 -7.90
C GLN A 274 58.09 -10.73 -7.13
N PRO A 275 59.29 -11.19 -7.54
CA PRO A 275 60.04 -12.20 -6.80
C PRO A 275 60.27 -11.77 -5.34
N HIS A 276 60.31 -12.73 -4.42
CA HIS A 276 60.54 -12.49 -3.00
C HIS A 276 61.24 -13.66 -2.34
N SER A 277 61.86 -13.39 -1.18
CA SER A 277 62.55 -14.37 -0.34
C SER A 277 61.83 -14.66 0.98
N MET A 278 60.98 -13.74 1.44
CA MET A 278 60.16 -13.87 2.66
C MET A 278 58.85 -14.60 2.36
N ARG A 279 58.22 -15.19 3.38
CA ARG A 279 56.88 -15.79 3.25
C ARG A 279 55.86 -14.68 3.03
N ARG A 280 54.96 -14.83 2.06
CA ARG A 280 53.86 -13.88 1.85
C ARG A 280 52.55 -14.41 2.40
N VAL A 281 51.82 -13.54 3.08
CA VAL A 281 50.41 -13.74 3.43
C VAL A 281 49.59 -12.78 2.59
N VAL A 282 48.97 -13.30 1.54
CA VAL A 282 48.15 -12.53 0.61
C VAL A 282 46.70 -12.64 1.06
N ILE A 283 46.07 -11.52 1.42
CA ILE A 283 44.67 -11.49 1.88
C ILE A 283 43.81 -10.92 0.76
N ALA A 284 42.99 -11.75 0.15
CA ALA A 284 42.34 -11.47 -1.12
C ALA A 284 40.82 -11.63 -1.09
N THR A 285 40.13 -10.80 -1.87
CA THR A 285 38.75 -11.11 -2.28
C THR A 285 38.74 -12.23 -3.34
N ASN A 286 37.55 -12.57 -3.84
CA ASN A 286 37.31 -13.54 -4.92
C ASN A 286 38.09 -13.25 -6.23
N VAL A 287 38.78 -12.11 -6.33
CA VAL A 287 39.72 -11.79 -7.43
C VAL A 287 40.80 -12.88 -7.59
N ALA A 288 41.25 -13.48 -6.49
CA ALA A 288 42.23 -14.57 -6.53
C ALA A 288 41.61 -15.94 -6.88
N GLU A 289 40.28 -16.08 -6.80
CA GLU A 289 39.57 -17.35 -6.99
C GLU A 289 39.59 -17.82 -8.45
N THR A 290 39.48 -16.92 -9.42
CA THR A 290 39.41 -17.28 -10.85
C THR A 290 40.45 -16.55 -11.68
N SER A 291 40.53 -15.24 -11.47
CA SER A 291 40.98 -14.28 -12.50
C SER A 291 42.46 -13.98 -12.46
N LEU A 292 43.08 -14.23 -11.31
CA LEU A 292 44.45 -13.89 -11.01
C LEU A 292 45.15 -15.10 -10.43
N THR A 293 46.27 -15.50 -11.05
CA THR A 293 47.11 -16.58 -10.53
C THR A 293 48.21 -15.96 -9.69
N VAL A 294 48.03 -15.93 -8.38
CA VAL A 294 49.08 -15.50 -7.45
C VAL A 294 50.19 -16.57 -7.46
N PRO A 295 51.44 -16.21 -7.79
CA PRO A 295 52.55 -17.17 -7.77
C PRO A 295 52.91 -17.55 -6.33
N GLY A 296 53.55 -18.70 -6.13
CA GLY A 296 54.13 -19.09 -4.83
C GLY A 296 53.16 -19.62 -3.77
N ILE A 297 51.84 -19.56 -4.02
CA ILE A 297 50.82 -20.04 -3.08
C ILE A 297 50.94 -21.54 -2.85
N ARG A 298 51.19 -21.91 -1.58
CA ARG A 298 51.21 -23.30 -1.09
C ARG A 298 50.14 -23.58 -0.04
N TYR A 299 49.58 -22.53 0.55
CA TYR A 299 48.56 -22.66 1.59
C TYR A 299 47.37 -21.75 1.32
N VAL A 300 46.17 -22.22 1.64
CA VAL A 300 44.93 -21.44 1.53
C VAL A 300 44.19 -21.46 2.85
N ILE A 301 43.69 -20.30 3.28
CA ILE A 301 42.72 -20.19 4.37
C ILE A 301 41.41 -19.66 3.77
N ASP A 302 40.33 -20.42 3.94
CA ASP A 302 39.01 -20.11 3.39
C ASP A 302 37.99 -19.96 4.52
N PRO A 303 37.59 -18.73 4.86
CA PRO A 303 36.46 -18.47 5.77
C PRO A 303 35.11 -18.92 5.21
N GLY A 304 35.02 -19.21 3.90
CA GLY A 304 33.82 -19.79 3.29
C GLY A 304 32.71 -18.79 2.94
N THR A 305 32.98 -17.49 2.98
CA THR A 305 32.03 -16.45 2.58
C THR A 305 32.56 -15.60 1.43
N ALA A 306 31.64 -14.89 0.75
CA ALA A 306 31.94 -13.94 -0.31
C ALA A 306 30.83 -12.89 -0.42
N ARG A 307 31.16 -11.69 -0.91
CA ARG A 307 30.14 -10.75 -1.38
C ARG A 307 29.66 -11.12 -2.77
N ILE A 308 28.36 -11.39 -2.89
CA ILE A 308 27.72 -11.76 -4.15
C ILE A 308 26.73 -10.66 -4.54
N SER A 309 26.81 -10.18 -5.78
CA SER A 309 25.84 -9.19 -6.26
C SER A 309 24.48 -9.85 -6.55
N ARG A 310 23.42 -9.28 -5.97
CA ARG A 310 22.04 -9.73 -6.08
C ARG A 310 21.13 -8.56 -6.46
N TYR A 311 20.37 -8.70 -7.53
CA TYR A 311 19.30 -7.76 -7.89
C TYR A 311 17.97 -8.18 -7.29
N SER A 312 17.29 -7.23 -6.61
CA SER A 312 15.93 -7.43 -6.13
C SER A 312 14.94 -6.81 -7.12
N TYR A 313 14.17 -7.66 -7.81
CA TYR A 313 13.10 -7.20 -8.72
C TYR A 313 11.99 -6.41 -7.99
N ARG A 314 11.77 -6.68 -6.69
CA ARG A 314 10.75 -6.00 -5.89
C ARG A 314 11.14 -4.56 -5.58
N THR A 315 12.35 -4.38 -5.05
CA THR A 315 12.84 -3.05 -4.64
C THR A 315 13.49 -2.30 -5.80
N LYS A 316 13.81 -2.99 -6.91
CA LYS A 316 14.63 -2.53 -8.03
C LYS A 316 16.03 -2.08 -7.63
N VAL A 317 16.56 -2.64 -6.56
CA VAL A 317 17.84 -2.26 -5.95
C VAL A 317 18.83 -3.40 -6.08
N GLN A 318 20.07 -3.05 -6.38
CA GLN A 318 21.21 -3.97 -6.32
C GLN A 318 21.72 -4.04 -4.88
N ARG A 319 21.86 -5.25 -4.36
CA ARG A 319 22.39 -5.56 -3.05
C ARG A 319 23.73 -6.30 -3.22
N LEU A 320 24.58 -6.20 -2.20
CA LEU A 320 25.86 -6.91 -2.11
C LEU A 320 25.96 -7.63 -0.76
N PRO A 321 25.05 -8.59 -0.48
CA PRO A 321 25.12 -9.38 0.75
C PRO A 321 26.40 -10.22 0.81
N ILE A 322 26.83 -10.51 2.03
CA ILE A 322 27.84 -11.53 2.31
C ILE A 322 27.07 -12.85 2.44
N GLU A 323 27.44 -13.85 1.65
CA GLU A 323 26.78 -15.16 1.59
C GLU A 323 27.83 -16.28 1.68
N LYS A 324 27.41 -17.49 2.09
CA LYS A 324 28.25 -18.70 2.02
C LYS A 324 28.56 -19.03 0.57
N ILE A 325 29.81 -19.40 0.28
CA ILE A 325 30.20 -19.82 -1.08
C ILE A 325 29.68 -21.22 -1.41
N SER A 326 29.54 -21.52 -2.70
CA SER A 326 29.21 -22.87 -3.20
C SER A 326 30.37 -23.85 -3.03
N GLN A 327 30.07 -25.15 -3.14
CA GLN A 327 31.09 -26.20 -3.10
C GLN A 327 32.12 -26.02 -4.24
N ALA A 328 31.66 -25.69 -5.45
CA ALA A 328 32.53 -25.42 -6.58
C ALA A 328 33.49 -24.25 -6.31
N SER A 329 33.01 -23.14 -5.76
CA SER A 329 33.87 -22.01 -5.37
C SER A 329 34.87 -22.41 -4.29
N ALA A 330 34.44 -23.15 -3.25
CA ALA A 330 35.34 -23.63 -2.20
C ALA A 330 36.44 -24.56 -2.74
N ASN A 331 36.10 -25.42 -3.70
CA ASN A 331 37.07 -26.30 -4.36
C ASN A 331 38.02 -25.52 -5.28
N GLN A 332 37.55 -24.47 -5.97
CA GLN A 332 38.42 -23.59 -6.75
C GLN A 332 39.38 -22.78 -5.88
N ARG A 333 38.94 -22.35 -4.69
CA ARG A 333 39.79 -21.70 -3.69
C ARG A 333 40.86 -22.66 -3.18
N ALA A 334 40.49 -23.88 -2.81
CA ALA A 334 41.44 -24.92 -2.41
C ALA A 334 42.45 -25.24 -3.52
N GLY A 335 42.01 -25.31 -4.78
CA GLY A 335 42.89 -25.55 -5.93
C GLY A 335 43.97 -24.48 -6.16
N ARG A 336 43.93 -23.33 -5.45
CA ARG A 336 44.96 -22.29 -5.56
C ARG A 336 46.30 -22.70 -4.94
N CYS A 337 46.32 -23.58 -3.94
CA CYS A 337 47.57 -24.06 -3.33
C CYS A 337 48.17 -25.32 -3.98
N GLY A 338 47.45 -26.01 -4.88
CA GLY A 338 47.90 -27.26 -5.53
C GLY A 338 48.63 -27.08 -6.86
N ARG A 339 49.12 -25.87 -7.18
CA ARG A 339 49.66 -25.56 -8.53
C ARG A 339 51.15 -25.74 -8.71
N VAL A 340 51.93 -25.47 -7.67
CA VAL A 340 53.41 -25.48 -7.72
C VAL A 340 53.97 -26.71 -7.00
N ALA A 341 53.34 -27.09 -5.89
CA ALA A 341 53.72 -28.20 -5.02
C ALA A 341 52.50 -28.68 -4.22
N PRO A 342 52.57 -29.80 -3.48
CA PRO A 342 51.53 -30.19 -2.53
C PRO A 342 51.26 -29.08 -1.51
N GLY A 343 49.99 -28.81 -1.26
CA GLY A 343 49.53 -27.68 -0.43
C GLY A 343 48.43 -28.07 0.55
N ILE A 344 48.13 -27.17 1.48
CA ILE A 344 47.08 -27.37 2.50
C ILE A 344 46.03 -26.26 2.33
N CYS A 345 44.75 -26.62 2.40
CA CYS A 345 43.64 -25.67 2.49
C CYS A 345 42.91 -25.86 3.82
N ILE A 346 42.93 -24.82 4.66
CA ILE A 346 42.19 -24.77 5.92
C ILE A 346 40.85 -24.06 5.66
N ARG A 347 39.74 -24.74 5.95
CA ARG A 347 38.37 -24.22 5.89
C ARG A 347 37.89 -23.89 7.29
N LEU A 348 37.48 -22.65 7.54
CA LEU A 348 37.02 -22.20 8.87
C LEU A 348 35.54 -22.56 9.15
N TYR A 349 35.08 -23.67 8.59
CA TYR A 349 33.73 -24.20 8.70
C TYR A 349 33.78 -25.72 8.74
N SER A 350 32.72 -26.38 9.18
CA SER A 350 32.67 -27.84 9.28
C SER A 350 32.53 -28.51 7.92
N GLU A 351 32.88 -29.80 7.86
CA GLU A 351 32.62 -30.62 6.66
C GLU A 351 31.12 -30.77 6.39
N GLU A 352 30.30 -30.84 7.44
CA GLU A 352 28.84 -30.86 7.32
C GLU A 352 28.31 -29.57 6.67
N ASP A 353 28.82 -28.40 7.07
CA ASP A 353 28.48 -27.12 6.43
C ASP A 353 28.93 -27.09 4.97
N PHE A 354 30.11 -27.65 4.64
CA PHE A 354 30.56 -27.79 3.26
C PHE A 354 29.60 -28.63 2.41
N LEU A 355 29.21 -29.81 2.90
CA LEU A 355 28.32 -30.74 2.20
C LEU A 355 26.89 -30.19 2.05
N ALA A 356 26.44 -29.36 2.99
CA ALA A 356 25.11 -28.73 2.95
C ALA A 356 25.01 -27.53 1.98
N ARG A 357 26.15 -26.97 1.52
CA ARG A 357 26.16 -25.83 0.57
C ARG A 357 25.69 -26.26 -0.82
N PRO A 358 25.15 -25.32 -1.61
CA PRO A 358 24.84 -25.58 -3.02
C PRO A 358 26.12 -25.95 -3.78
N GLU A 359 25.98 -26.90 -4.71
CA GLU A 359 27.11 -27.41 -5.49
C GLU A 359 27.75 -26.30 -6.36
N TYR A 360 26.92 -25.42 -6.92
CA TYR A 360 27.34 -24.34 -7.82
C TYR A 360 26.78 -22.98 -7.38
N THR A 361 27.47 -21.91 -7.78
CA THR A 361 27.00 -20.53 -7.59
C THR A 361 25.97 -20.19 -8.66
N ASP A 362 24.88 -19.51 -8.29
CA ASP A 362 23.84 -19.10 -9.25
C ASP A 362 24.45 -18.27 -10.42
N PRO A 363 24.09 -18.61 -11.68
CA PRO A 363 24.57 -17.87 -12.84
C PRO A 363 24.07 -16.42 -12.83
N GLU A 364 24.83 -15.51 -13.46
CA GLU A 364 24.56 -14.06 -13.39
C GLU A 364 23.16 -13.69 -13.91
N ILE A 365 22.68 -14.41 -14.92
CA ILE A 365 21.36 -14.23 -15.53
C ILE A 365 20.19 -14.34 -14.54
N LEU A 366 20.36 -15.12 -13.46
CA LEU A 366 19.32 -15.30 -12.43
C LEU A 366 19.33 -14.22 -11.35
N ARG A 367 20.37 -13.38 -11.31
CA ARG A 367 20.61 -12.43 -10.21
C ARG A 367 20.88 -10.99 -10.64
N THR A 368 20.69 -10.66 -11.91
CA THR A 368 20.91 -9.30 -12.47
C THR A 368 19.66 -8.71 -13.11
N ASN A 369 19.69 -7.41 -13.45
CA ASN A 369 18.62 -6.77 -14.21
C ASN A 369 18.74 -7.11 -15.70
N LEU A 370 17.64 -7.55 -16.31
CA LEU A 370 17.62 -8.06 -17.69
C LEU A 370 17.26 -7.00 -18.75
N ALA A 371 17.03 -5.74 -18.38
CA ALA A 371 16.57 -4.70 -19.32
C ALA A 371 17.54 -4.48 -20.49
N ALA A 372 18.85 -4.42 -20.23
CA ALA A 372 19.86 -4.29 -21.28
C ALA A 372 19.81 -5.48 -22.25
N VAL A 373 19.71 -6.70 -21.72
CA VAL A 373 19.64 -7.93 -22.54
C VAL A 373 18.35 -7.97 -23.36
N ILE A 374 17.20 -7.67 -22.75
CA ILE A 374 15.92 -7.65 -23.46
C ILE A 374 15.96 -6.61 -24.59
N LEU A 375 16.55 -5.44 -24.36
CA LEU A 375 16.72 -4.40 -25.39
C LEU A 375 17.58 -4.91 -26.55
N GLN A 376 18.72 -5.52 -26.25
CA GLN A 376 19.63 -6.10 -27.25
C GLN A 376 18.98 -7.24 -28.04
N MET A 377 18.32 -8.18 -27.37
CA MET A 377 17.54 -9.26 -27.98
C MET A 377 16.47 -8.76 -28.93
N THR A 378 15.73 -7.74 -28.48
CA THR A 378 14.64 -7.17 -29.26
C THR A 378 15.17 -6.44 -30.49
N SER A 379 16.28 -5.70 -30.35
CA SER A 379 16.97 -5.03 -31.46
C SER A 379 17.51 -6.04 -32.49
N ALA A 380 18.14 -7.11 -32.02
CA ALA A 380 18.66 -8.20 -32.85
C ALA A 380 17.54 -9.10 -33.44
N LYS A 381 16.28 -8.93 -33.01
CA LYS A 381 15.11 -9.75 -33.39
C LYS A 381 15.27 -11.24 -33.04
N LEU A 382 15.83 -11.54 -31.87
CA LEU A 382 16.12 -12.90 -31.38
C LEU A 382 14.93 -13.62 -30.72
N GLY A 383 13.72 -13.09 -30.89
CA GLY A 383 12.46 -13.64 -30.37
C GLY A 383 12.08 -13.12 -28.99
N ASP A 384 11.12 -13.77 -28.34
CA ASP A 384 10.76 -13.53 -26.94
C ASP A 384 11.78 -14.22 -26.04
N ILE A 385 12.33 -13.46 -25.07
CA ILE A 385 13.28 -13.96 -24.07
C ILE A 385 12.76 -15.18 -23.32
N ARG A 386 11.43 -15.30 -23.13
CA ARG A 386 10.79 -16.46 -22.46
C ARG A 386 10.98 -17.78 -23.22
N LYS A 387 11.14 -17.70 -24.55
CA LYS A 387 11.33 -18.85 -25.43
C LYS A 387 12.78 -19.03 -25.87
N PHE A 388 13.66 -18.09 -25.49
CA PHE A 388 15.05 -18.14 -25.88
C PHE A 388 15.76 -19.30 -25.18
N PRO A 389 16.63 -20.06 -25.89
CA PRO A 389 17.28 -21.22 -25.34
C PRO A 389 18.44 -20.80 -24.44
N PHE A 390 18.14 -20.39 -23.21
CA PHE A 390 19.16 -20.29 -22.17
C PHE A 390 19.49 -21.68 -21.62
N ILE A 391 20.71 -21.85 -21.10
CA ILE A 391 21.08 -23.05 -20.32
C ILE A 391 20.20 -23.13 -19.07
N GLU A 392 20.12 -22.02 -18.33
CA GLU A 392 19.19 -21.82 -17.23
C GLU A 392 18.37 -20.57 -17.50
N ARG A 393 17.04 -20.72 -17.50
CA ARG A 393 16.14 -19.63 -17.86
C ARG A 393 15.96 -18.67 -16.68
N PRO A 394 15.98 -17.35 -16.91
CA PRO A 394 15.63 -16.39 -15.87
C PRO A 394 14.16 -16.52 -15.47
N ASP A 395 13.91 -16.28 -14.18
CA ASP A 395 12.56 -16.21 -13.64
C ASP A 395 11.74 -15.09 -14.32
N GLU A 396 10.47 -15.38 -14.59
CA GLU A 396 9.56 -14.45 -15.28
C GLU A 396 9.45 -13.08 -14.60
N ARG A 397 9.64 -13.02 -13.28
CA ARG A 397 9.59 -11.77 -12.51
C ARG A 397 10.71 -10.81 -12.91
N TYR A 398 11.92 -11.32 -13.17
CA TYR A 398 13.05 -10.51 -13.64
C TYR A 398 12.87 -10.08 -15.10
N ILE A 399 12.28 -10.95 -15.93
CA ILE A 399 11.92 -10.61 -17.32
C ILE A 399 10.91 -9.46 -17.33
N ASN A 400 9.81 -9.60 -16.59
CA ASN A 400 8.75 -8.60 -16.51
C ASN A 400 9.29 -7.28 -15.95
N ASP A 401 10.19 -7.33 -14.96
CA ASP A 401 10.81 -6.14 -14.41
C ASP A 401 11.68 -5.38 -15.44
N GLY A 402 12.49 -6.12 -16.22
CA GLY A 402 13.29 -5.56 -17.30
C GLY A 402 12.42 -4.94 -18.41
N VAL A 403 11.33 -5.61 -18.79
CA VAL A 403 10.32 -5.07 -19.73
C VAL A 403 9.71 -3.78 -19.17
N ASN A 404 9.32 -3.75 -17.89
CA ASN A 404 8.76 -2.56 -17.25
C ASN A 404 9.75 -1.39 -17.23
N LEU A 405 11.05 -1.66 -17.00
CA LEU A 405 12.09 -0.63 -17.10
C LEU A 405 12.23 -0.10 -18.54
N LEU A 406 12.19 -0.97 -19.54
CA LEU A 406 12.21 -0.52 -20.94
C LEU A 406 10.96 0.29 -21.31
N GLN A 407 9.79 -0.01 -20.73
CA GLN A 407 8.59 0.84 -20.87
C GLN A 407 8.77 2.19 -20.16
N GLU A 408 9.35 2.20 -18.96
CA GLU A 408 9.70 3.43 -18.22
C GLU A 408 10.59 4.34 -19.07
N LEU A 409 11.60 3.78 -19.74
CA LEU A 409 12.52 4.49 -20.62
C LEU A 409 11.93 4.82 -22.02
N HIS A 410 10.66 4.49 -22.26
CA HIS A 410 9.99 4.62 -23.55
C HIS A 410 10.67 3.83 -24.69
N ALA A 411 11.44 2.78 -24.36
CA ALA A 411 12.16 1.95 -25.31
C ALA A 411 11.26 0.93 -26.01
N ILE A 412 10.24 0.41 -25.33
CA ILE A 412 9.26 -0.53 -25.89
C ILE A 412 7.84 0.02 -25.78
N ALA A 413 7.02 -0.27 -26.78
CA ALA A 413 5.62 0.14 -26.79
C ALA A 413 4.82 -0.59 -25.70
N PRO A 414 3.81 0.05 -25.07
CA PRO A 414 2.92 -0.60 -24.12
C PRO A 414 2.18 -1.78 -24.78
N SER A 415 2.08 -2.89 -24.09
CA SER A 415 1.32 -4.07 -24.53
C SER A 415 -0.19 -3.78 -24.46
N GLY A 416 -0.74 -3.08 -25.44
CA GLY A 416 -2.17 -2.77 -25.51
C GLY A 416 -3.03 -3.96 -25.97
N ARG A 417 -4.32 -4.00 -25.55
CA ARG A 417 -5.35 -4.98 -25.98
C ARG A 417 -5.42 -5.19 -27.51
N ARG A 418 -4.98 -4.21 -28.32
CA ARG A 418 -4.92 -4.30 -29.80
C ARG A 418 -3.87 -5.29 -30.33
N GLN A 419 -2.83 -5.66 -29.57
CA GLN A 419 -1.84 -6.66 -30.03
C GLN A 419 -2.40 -8.09 -30.13
N ASN A 420 -3.46 -8.43 -29.38
CA ASN A 420 -4.09 -9.75 -29.49
C ASN A 420 -4.83 -9.96 -30.83
N ARG A 421 -5.17 -8.90 -31.56
CA ARG A 421 -5.83 -8.99 -32.87
C ARG A 421 -4.87 -9.22 -34.04
N GLN A 422 -3.56 -8.96 -33.85
CA GLN A 422 -2.52 -9.07 -34.88
C GLN A 422 -1.59 -10.27 -34.70
N LYS A 423 -1.89 -11.20 -33.78
CA LYS A 423 -1.20 -12.50 -33.65
C LYS A 423 -1.46 -13.45 -34.85
N SER A 424 -2.33 -13.07 -35.79
CA SER A 424 -2.79 -13.90 -36.91
C SER A 424 -2.00 -13.77 -38.22
N ARG A 425 -0.90 -12.99 -38.27
CA ARG A 425 -0.04 -12.87 -39.47
C ARG A 425 1.45 -12.97 -39.12
N GLY A 426 1.98 -14.18 -38.97
CA GLY A 426 3.41 -14.57 -39.14
C GLY A 426 4.54 -13.68 -38.59
N GLY A 427 4.27 -12.70 -37.73
CA GLY A 427 5.21 -11.65 -37.33
C GLY A 427 6.01 -11.97 -36.07
N TYR A 428 7.07 -11.19 -35.84
CA TYR A 428 7.92 -11.24 -34.65
C TYR A 428 7.09 -11.28 -33.35
N GLN A 429 7.27 -12.33 -32.54
CA GLN A 429 6.47 -12.59 -31.34
C GLN A 429 6.98 -11.88 -30.07
N GLY A 430 8.01 -11.02 -30.16
CA GLY A 430 8.59 -10.29 -29.02
C GLY A 430 8.08 -8.85 -28.86
N PRO A 431 8.52 -8.14 -27.81
CA PRO A 431 8.19 -6.72 -27.58
C PRO A 431 8.57 -5.85 -28.79
N ARG A 432 7.80 -4.80 -29.10
CA ARG A 432 8.12 -3.90 -30.21
C ARG A 432 8.88 -2.67 -29.72
N LEU A 433 10.09 -2.44 -30.25
CA LEU A 433 10.86 -1.22 -29.99
C LEU A 433 10.15 0.01 -30.55
N THR A 434 10.20 1.11 -29.80
CA THR A 434 9.80 2.44 -30.26
C THR A 434 10.89 3.06 -31.15
N ALA A 435 10.72 4.31 -31.60
CA ALA A 435 11.81 5.05 -32.24
C ALA A 435 12.97 5.27 -31.25
N VAL A 436 12.65 5.68 -30.01
CA VAL A 436 13.61 5.84 -28.91
C VAL A 436 14.32 4.52 -28.61
N GLY A 437 13.59 3.40 -28.52
CA GLY A 437 14.16 2.08 -28.26
C GLY A 437 15.17 1.61 -29.30
N ARG A 438 14.96 1.95 -30.57
CA ARG A 438 15.91 1.63 -31.65
C ARG A 438 17.20 2.41 -31.52
N GLN A 439 17.13 3.70 -31.18
CA GLN A 439 18.31 4.53 -30.93
C GLN A 439 19.04 4.12 -29.65
N LEU A 440 18.30 3.77 -28.59
CA LEU A 440 18.88 3.28 -27.33
C LEU A 440 19.73 2.03 -27.54
N ALA A 441 19.25 1.08 -28.33
CA ALA A 441 19.96 -0.19 -28.56
C ALA A 441 21.31 -0.04 -29.30
N GLN A 442 21.52 1.10 -29.98
CA GLN A 442 22.76 1.42 -30.70
C GLN A 442 23.82 2.03 -29.78
N LEU A 443 23.45 2.49 -28.58
CA LEU A 443 24.39 3.05 -27.60
C LEU A 443 24.97 1.92 -26.73
N PRO A 444 26.31 1.82 -26.58
CA PRO A 444 26.97 0.79 -25.76
C PRO A 444 26.96 1.17 -24.27
N LEU A 445 25.76 1.45 -23.74
CA LEU A 445 25.53 1.94 -22.38
C LEU A 445 24.36 1.19 -21.73
N ASP A 446 24.27 1.27 -20.40
CA ASP A 446 23.05 0.86 -19.70
C ASP A 446 21.84 1.63 -20.26
N PRO A 447 20.66 0.99 -20.43
CA PRO A 447 19.49 1.65 -21.01
C PRO A 447 19.10 2.98 -20.36
N ARG A 448 19.27 3.13 -19.03
CA ARG A 448 18.98 4.39 -18.34
C ARG A 448 19.94 5.49 -18.77
N LEU A 449 21.23 5.18 -18.76
CA LEU A 449 22.29 6.10 -19.16
C LEU A 449 22.18 6.49 -20.64
N ALA A 450 21.91 5.51 -21.51
CA ALA A 450 21.63 5.73 -22.92
C ALA A 450 20.44 6.68 -23.12
N ARG A 451 19.38 6.55 -22.31
CA ARG A 451 18.20 7.44 -22.38
C ARG A 451 18.52 8.89 -22.06
N MET A 452 19.43 9.12 -21.12
CA MET A 452 19.92 10.46 -20.77
C MET A 452 20.68 11.08 -21.95
N VAL A 453 21.58 10.32 -22.58
CA VAL A 453 22.34 10.78 -23.77
C VAL A 453 21.39 11.14 -24.92
N LEU A 454 20.35 10.34 -25.17
CA LEU A 454 19.35 10.68 -26.19
C LEU A 454 18.58 11.97 -25.85
N ALA A 455 18.16 12.13 -24.59
CA ALA A 455 17.48 13.35 -24.15
C ALA A 455 18.37 14.59 -24.24
N ALA A 456 19.68 14.43 -24.08
CA ALA A 456 20.62 15.55 -24.13
C ALA A 456 20.64 16.26 -25.49
N ASN A 457 20.29 15.56 -26.58
CA ASN A 457 20.14 16.17 -27.90
C ASN A 457 18.90 17.09 -27.97
N GLU A 458 17.82 16.76 -27.26
CA GLU A 458 16.59 17.56 -27.20
C GLU A 458 16.79 18.84 -26.37
N TYR A 459 17.57 18.76 -25.29
CA TYR A 459 17.83 19.88 -24.37
C TYR A 459 19.10 20.68 -24.66
N GLY A 460 19.91 20.28 -25.66
CA GLY A 460 21.13 20.99 -26.03
C GLY A 460 22.27 20.89 -25.00
N CYS A 461 22.34 19.79 -24.25
CA CYS A 461 23.29 19.57 -23.15
C CYS A 461 24.15 18.30 -23.34
N MET A 462 24.39 17.94 -24.60
CA MET A 462 25.07 16.71 -24.99
C MET A 462 26.48 16.60 -24.40
N GLN A 463 27.27 17.67 -24.42
CA GLN A 463 28.64 17.68 -23.90
C GLN A 463 28.68 17.29 -22.42
N GLU A 464 27.85 17.93 -21.59
CA GLU A 464 27.77 17.71 -20.15
C GLU A 464 27.24 16.33 -19.82
N VAL A 465 26.15 15.91 -20.47
CA VAL A 465 25.52 14.62 -20.20
C VAL A 465 26.43 13.46 -20.61
N MET A 466 27.19 13.57 -21.71
CA MET A 466 28.19 12.55 -22.06
C MET A 466 29.27 12.41 -20.98
N VAL A 467 29.76 13.53 -20.42
CA VAL A 467 30.75 13.51 -19.32
C VAL A 467 30.15 12.82 -18.09
N ILE A 468 28.94 13.20 -17.69
CA ILE A 468 28.26 12.65 -16.51
C ILE A 468 27.97 11.16 -16.71
N VAL A 469 27.39 10.76 -17.83
CA VAL A 469 27.06 9.36 -18.14
C VAL A 469 28.31 8.49 -18.19
N ALA A 470 29.40 9.01 -18.76
CA ALA A 470 30.67 8.30 -18.75
C ALA A 470 31.18 8.10 -17.32
N ALA A 471 31.05 9.10 -16.44
CA ALA A 471 31.43 9.00 -15.03
C ALA A 471 30.59 7.96 -14.28
N LEU A 472 29.27 7.95 -14.50
CA LEU A 472 28.33 7.01 -13.87
C LEU A 472 28.55 5.55 -14.29
N SER A 473 29.18 5.33 -15.44
CA SER A 473 29.43 3.98 -15.98
C SER A 473 30.72 3.34 -15.49
N ILE A 474 31.55 4.09 -14.76
CA ILE A 474 32.84 3.64 -14.22
C ILE A 474 32.86 3.77 -12.70
N GLN A 475 33.92 3.27 -12.08
CA GLN A 475 34.17 3.57 -10.68
C GLN A 475 34.63 5.03 -10.52
N ASP A 476 34.16 5.71 -9.46
CA ASP A 476 34.53 7.09 -9.15
C ASP A 476 36.07 7.27 -9.14
N PRO A 477 36.60 8.24 -9.91
CA PRO A 477 38.02 8.55 -9.93
C PRO A 477 38.57 9.10 -8.61
N ARG A 478 37.72 9.65 -7.74
CA ARG A 478 38.11 10.16 -6.43
C ARG A 478 38.39 9.02 -5.47
N GLU A 479 39.52 9.10 -4.79
CA GLU A 479 39.95 8.17 -3.76
C GLU A 479 39.79 8.79 -2.38
N ARG A 480 39.32 8.00 -1.43
CA ARG A 480 39.20 8.41 -0.03
C ARG A 480 39.92 7.38 0.85
N PRO A 481 41.26 7.31 0.83
CA PRO A 481 42.02 6.36 1.62
C PRO A 481 41.85 6.66 3.11
N GLN A 482 41.85 5.64 3.97
CA GLN A 482 41.59 5.81 5.41
C GLN A 482 42.62 6.72 6.09
N GLN A 483 43.91 6.53 5.80
CA GLN A 483 45.00 7.34 6.36
C GLN A 483 45.03 8.79 5.84
N GLY A 484 44.29 9.08 4.76
CA GLY A 484 44.24 10.40 4.12
C GLY A 484 42.82 10.94 3.96
N SER A 485 41.83 10.42 4.69
CA SER A 485 40.42 10.68 4.40
C SER A 485 40.07 12.15 4.58
N GLN A 486 40.56 12.78 5.64
CA GLN A 486 40.32 14.20 5.91
C GLN A 486 40.93 15.10 4.83
N LYS A 487 42.19 14.83 4.42
CA LYS A 487 42.86 15.58 3.36
C LYS A 487 42.21 15.37 2.00
N ALA A 488 41.76 14.15 1.70
CA ALA A 488 41.01 13.86 0.48
C ALA A 488 39.69 14.63 0.46
N ASP A 489 38.93 14.62 1.57
CA ASP A 489 37.68 15.37 1.70
C ASP A 489 37.90 16.88 1.52
N GLU A 490 38.93 17.46 2.15
CA GLU A 490 39.31 18.87 2.00
C GLU A 490 39.65 19.24 0.55
N LEU A 491 40.46 18.41 -0.14
CA LEU A 491 40.82 18.66 -1.53
C LEU A 491 39.64 18.47 -2.49
N HIS A 492 38.78 17.47 -2.25
CA HIS A 492 37.66 17.15 -3.12
C HIS A 492 36.45 18.06 -2.90
N GLN A 493 36.39 18.78 -1.77
CA GLN A 493 35.35 19.77 -1.47
C GLN A 493 35.20 20.82 -2.57
N ARG A 494 36.28 21.18 -3.30
CA ARG A 494 36.23 22.13 -4.43
C ARG A 494 35.34 21.66 -5.59
N PHE A 495 35.13 20.35 -5.70
CA PHE A 495 34.26 19.76 -6.71
C PHE A 495 32.81 19.64 -6.25
N HIS A 496 32.51 19.90 -4.97
CA HIS A 496 31.13 19.82 -4.51
C HIS A 496 30.27 20.90 -5.16
N ASP A 497 29.02 20.53 -5.43
CA ASP A 497 27.97 21.47 -5.76
C ASP A 497 26.87 21.39 -4.71
N LYS A 498 26.31 22.55 -4.37
CA LYS A 498 25.30 22.66 -3.32
C LYS A 498 23.96 22.06 -3.74
N ASP A 499 23.69 21.98 -5.03
CA ASP A 499 22.40 21.56 -5.58
C ASP A 499 22.50 20.26 -6.40
N SER A 500 23.70 19.77 -6.77
CA SER A 500 23.85 18.56 -7.60
C SER A 500 25.21 17.86 -7.53
N ASP A 501 25.23 16.61 -7.06
CA ASP A 501 26.43 15.76 -7.13
C ASP A 501 26.91 15.53 -8.59
N PHE A 502 25.99 15.55 -9.57
CA PHE A 502 26.34 15.40 -10.99
C PHE A 502 27.17 16.57 -11.52
N MET A 503 26.84 17.79 -11.08
CA MET A 503 27.64 18.98 -11.44
C MET A 503 29.06 18.88 -10.86
N GLY A 504 29.25 18.11 -9.79
CA GLY A 504 30.58 17.84 -9.26
C GLY A 504 31.47 17.05 -10.23
N PHE A 505 30.90 16.16 -11.04
CA PHE A 505 31.67 15.52 -12.12
C PHE A 505 32.05 16.51 -13.22
N LEU A 506 31.20 17.47 -13.57
CA LEU A 506 31.55 18.50 -14.55
C LEU A 506 32.68 19.40 -14.04
N LYS A 507 32.64 19.80 -12.77
CA LYS A 507 33.71 20.57 -12.13
C LYS A 507 35.02 19.79 -12.12
N LEU A 508 34.98 18.51 -11.74
CA LEU A 508 36.15 17.64 -11.76
C LEU A 508 36.69 17.47 -13.19
N TRP A 509 35.82 17.27 -14.17
CA TRP A 509 36.20 17.13 -15.57
C TRP A 509 36.87 18.39 -16.14
N GLY A 510 36.31 19.57 -15.85
CA GLY A 510 36.91 20.86 -16.21
C GLY A 510 38.30 21.02 -15.63
N TYR A 511 38.43 20.79 -14.32
CA TYR A 511 39.73 20.83 -13.62
C TYR A 511 40.76 19.86 -14.21
N LEU A 512 40.35 18.62 -14.49
CA LEU A 512 41.23 17.62 -15.11
C LEU A 512 41.66 18.06 -16.51
N SER A 513 40.77 18.68 -17.28
CA SER A 513 41.05 19.16 -18.64
C SER A 513 42.05 20.32 -18.61
N GLU A 514 41.89 21.27 -17.69
CA GLU A 514 42.84 22.38 -17.46
C GLU A 514 44.23 21.83 -17.09
N LEU A 515 44.31 20.94 -16.09
CA LEU A 515 45.57 20.34 -15.69
C LEU A 515 46.27 19.57 -16.82
N GLN A 516 45.52 18.89 -17.69
CA GLN A 516 46.09 18.18 -18.84
C GLN A 516 46.63 19.12 -19.91
N HIS A 517 46.06 20.33 -20.01
CA HIS A 517 46.52 21.35 -20.94
C HIS A 517 47.77 22.08 -20.41
N GLU A 518 47.89 22.23 -19.09
CA GLU A 518 49.01 22.93 -18.44
C GLU A 518 50.21 22.02 -18.13
N LEU A 519 49.98 20.76 -17.77
CA LEU A 519 51.01 19.87 -17.26
C LEU A 519 51.46 18.82 -18.28
N SER A 520 52.74 18.46 -18.25
CA SER A 520 53.22 17.27 -18.94
C SER A 520 52.56 16.00 -18.39
N LYS A 521 52.49 14.91 -19.19
CA LYS A 521 51.87 13.63 -18.78
C LYS A 521 52.40 13.10 -17.42
N THR A 522 53.69 13.26 -17.15
CA THR A 522 54.31 12.83 -15.89
C THR A 522 53.92 13.72 -14.72
N GLN A 523 53.92 15.04 -14.91
CA GLN A 523 53.48 16.00 -13.90
C GLN A 523 51.99 15.85 -13.59
N PHE A 524 51.16 15.65 -14.61
CA PHE A 524 49.72 15.37 -14.47
C PHE A 524 49.49 14.13 -13.60
N ARG A 525 50.15 13.01 -13.91
CA ARG A 525 50.03 11.77 -13.11
C ARG A 525 50.47 11.98 -11.66
N LYS A 526 51.54 12.75 -11.42
CA LYS A 526 52.02 13.08 -10.08
C LYS A 526 51.01 13.95 -9.32
N ARG A 527 50.44 14.97 -9.97
CA ARG A 527 49.41 15.86 -9.43
C ARG A 527 48.16 15.07 -9.01
N LEU A 528 47.64 14.21 -9.89
CA LEU A 528 46.47 13.37 -9.56
C LEU A 528 46.72 12.50 -8.31
N LYS A 529 47.90 11.87 -8.22
CA LYS A 529 48.26 11.06 -7.05
C LYS A 529 48.32 11.89 -5.75
N GLN A 530 48.86 13.11 -5.82
CA GLN A 530 48.94 14.02 -4.66
C GLN A 530 47.56 14.48 -4.17
N GLU A 531 46.57 14.47 -5.06
CA GLU A 531 45.22 14.94 -4.78
C GLU A 531 44.19 13.81 -4.69
N PHE A 532 44.64 12.57 -4.50
CA PHE A 532 43.79 11.39 -4.32
C PHE A 532 42.82 11.17 -5.50
N LEU A 533 43.33 11.31 -6.72
CA LEU A 533 42.61 11.01 -7.96
C LEU A 533 43.28 9.83 -8.69
N HIS A 534 42.52 8.76 -8.94
CA HIS A 534 43.05 7.55 -9.55
C HIS A 534 43.25 7.71 -11.07
N PHE A 535 44.52 7.85 -11.50
CA PHE A 535 44.89 8.10 -12.91
C PHE A 535 44.24 7.13 -13.92
N LEU A 536 44.22 5.81 -13.66
CA LEU A 536 43.61 4.87 -14.62
C LEU A 536 42.08 5.02 -14.73
N ARG A 537 41.38 5.44 -13.66
CA ARG A 537 39.93 5.67 -13.70
C ARG A 537 39.61 6.97 -14.43
N VAL A 538 40.46 8.00 -14.26
CA VAL A 538 40.39 9.21 -15.08
C VAL A 538 40.58 8.88 -16.56
N ARG A 539 41.58 8.05 -16.89
CA ARG A 539 41.78 7.60 -18.27
C ARG A 539 40.58 6.79 -18.79
N GLU A 540 40.05 5.85 -18.00
CA GLU A 540 38.86 5.08 -18.37
C GLU A 540 37.64 5.98 -18.59
N TRP A 541 37.46 7.01 -17.76
CA TRP A 541 36.42 8.02 -17.94
C TRP A 541 36.55 8.72 -19.30
N GLN A 542 37.76 9.14 -19.65
CA GLN A 542 38.07 9.79 -20.92
C GLN A 542 37.86 8.86 -22.13
N ASP A 543 38.22 7.59 -21.99
CA ASP A 543 38.02 6.56 -23.02
C ASP A 543 36.52 6.31 -23.24
N VAL A 544 35.72 6.17 -22.17
CA VAL A 544 34.25 6.03 -22.25
C VAL A 544 33.62 7.25 -22.89
N TYR A 545 33.99 8.46 -22.43
CA TYR A 545 33.50 9.71 -23.01
C TYR A 545 33.77 9.77 -24.52
N THR A 546 34.98 9.41 -24.94
CA THR A 546 35.37 9.38 -26.36
C THR A 546 34.52 8.39 -27.15
N GLN A 547 34.25 7.20 -26.61
CA GLN A 547 33.38 6.19 -27.23
C GLN A 547 31.94 6.70 -27.40
N VAL A 548 31.36 7.28 -26.34
CA VAL A 548 30.01 7.83 -26.39
C VAL A 548 29.96 8.95 -27.42
N ARG A 549 30.95 9.86 -27.41
CA ARG A 549 31.07 10.95 -28.37
C ARG A 549 31.16 10.47 -29.82
N GLN A 550 31.93 9.43 -30.10
CA GLN A 550 32.02 8.82 -31.43
C GLN A 550 30.67 8.23 -31.87
N THR A 551 29.98 7.54 -30.97
CA THR A 551 28.66 6.95 -31.24
C THR A 551 27.63 8.03 -31.50
N VAL A 552 27.57 9.06 -30.64
CA VAL A 552 26.68 10.23 -30.77
C VAL A 552 26.90 10.96 -32.10
N ARG A 553 28.16 11.14 -32.52
CA ARG A 553 28.49 11.69 -33.85
C ARG A 553 28.04 10.78 -34.99
N GLY A 554 28.24 9.47 -34.86
CA GLY A 554 27.78 8.47 -35.84
C GLY A 554 26.26 8.46 -36.01
N LEU A 555 25.50 8.80 -34.95
CA LEU A 555 24.05 8.98 -34.99
C LEU A 555 23.60 10.35 -35.55
N GLY A 556 24.54 11.25 -35.83
CA GLY A 556 24.26 12.60 -36.35
C GLY A 556 23.74 13.59 -35.29
N PHE A 557 23.91 13.30 -34.00
CA PHE A 557 23.49 14.22 -32.94
C PHE A 557 24.46 15.39 -32.76
N ARG A 558 23.92 16.55 -32.39
CA ARG A 558 24.71 17.78 -32.21
C ARG A 558 25.32 17.79 -30.81
N ILE A 559 26.59 18.21 -30.74
CA ILE A 559 27.28 18.46 -29.48
C ILE A 559 27.34 19.98 -29.30
N ASN A 560 26.83 20.48 -28.17
CA ASN A 560 26.85 21.90 -27.83
C ASN A 560 28.28 22.41 -27.61
N GLN A 561 28.52 23.67 -27.95
CA GLN A 561 29.79 24.36 -27.74
C GLN A 561 29.74 25.26 -26.51
N GLU A 562 28.58 25.87 -26.27
CA GLU A 562 28.33 26.67 -25.06
C GLU A 562 27.90 25.77 -23.91
N PRO A 563 28.31 26.07 -22.65
CA PRO A 563 27.89 25.32 -21.48
C PRO A 563 26.37 25.34 -21.31
N ALA A 564 25.78 24.16 -21.12
CA ALA A 564 24.35 24.04 -20.91
C ALA A 564 23.92 24.52 -19.51
N SER A 565 22.66 24.96 -19.40
CA SER A 565 22.09 25.37 -18.12
C SER A 565 21.89 24.18 -17.17
N TYR A 566 21.83 24.46 -15.86
CA TYR A 566 21.52 23.46 -14.84
C TYR A 566 20.23 22.70 -15.18
N GLU A 567 19.16 23.42 -15.54
CA GLU A 567 17.88 22.83 -15.90
C GLU A 567 18.03 21.86 -17.10
N ALA A 568 18.69 22.29 -18.18
CA ALA A 568 18.83 21.46 -19.39
C ALA A 568 19.55 20.14 -19.10
N VAL A 569 20.64 20.17 -18.33
CA VAL A 569 21.36 18.96 -17.92
C VAL A 569 20.46 18.05 -17.08
N HIS A 570 19.79 18.59 -16.06
CA HIS A 570 18.99 17.77 -15.14
C HIS A 570 17.72 17.22 -15.76
N ARG A 571 17.08 17.95 -16.69
CA ARG A 571 15.94 17.44 -17.48
C ARG A 571 16.33 16.28 -18.38
N ALA A 572 17.54 16.30 -18.95
CA ALA A 572 18.06 15.18 -19.71
C ALA A 572 18.32 13.96 -18.81
N LEU A 573 19.02 14.15 -17.68
CA LEU A 573 19.30 13.09 -16.70
C LEU A 573 18.02 12.45 -16.14
N LEU A 574 17.00 13.27 -15.84
CA LEU A 574 15.72 12.85 -15.29
C LEU A 574 15.03 11.75 -16.11
N THR A 575 15.18 11.78 -17.44
CA THR A 575 14.59 10.77 -18.34
C THR A 575 15.08 9.35 -18.09
N GLY A 576 16.28 9.17 -17.52
CA GLY A 576 16.82 7.87 -17.12
C GLY A 576 16.52 7.49 -15.66
N MET A 577 16.01 8.42 -14.85
CA MET A 577 15.90 8.31 -13.38
C MET A 577 14.46 8.47 -12.85
N LEU A 578 13.44 8.31 -13.69
CA LEU A 578 12.04 8.54 -13.33
C LEU A 578 11.56 7.70 -12.13
N SER A 579 12.10 6.50 -11.94
CA SER A 579 11.81 5.65 -10.77
C SER A 579 12.71 5.89 -9.56
N GLN A 580 13.61 6.88 -9.61
CA GLN A 580 14.56 7.25 -8.56
C GLN A 580 14.32 8.70 -8.09
N LEU A 581 13.08 9.15 -8.17
CA LEU A 581 12.61 10.42 -7.63
C LEU A 581 12.28 10.30 -6.16
N GLY A 582 12.48 11.38 -5.40
CA GLY A 582 12.06 11.51 -4.01
C GLY A 582 11.47 12.88 -3.71
N GLN A 583 10.40 12.88 -2.94
CA GLN A 583 9.80 14.06 -2.31
C GLN A 583 10.07 14.00 -0.82
N LYS A 584 10.70 15.03 -0.27
CA LYS A 584 11.05 15.12 1.15
C LYS A 584 9.79 15.04 2.03
N GLN A 585 9.87 14.23 3.08
CA GLN A 585 8.88 14.10 4.15
C GLN A 585 9.44 14.78 5.44
N GLU A 586 8.98 14.37 6.62
CA GLU A 586 9.52 14.87 7.88
C GLU A 586 11.00 14.45 8.07
N GLY A 587 11.81 15.36 8.63
CA GLY A 587 13.23 15.13 8.88
C GLY A 587 14.08 15.01 7.60
N HIS A 588 14.87 13.93 7.52
CA HIS A 588 15.75 13.62 6.38
C HIS A 588 15.20 12.50 5.47
N GLU A 589 13.96 12.06 5.70
CA GLU A 589 13.31 11.00 4.94
C GLU A 589 12.70 11.52 3.64
N TYR A 590 12.80 10.73 2.57
CA TYR A 590 12.15 11.00 1.28
C TYR A 590 11.17 9.89 0.92
N LEU A 591 9.99 10.29 0.45
CA LEU A 591 9.04 9.42 -0.22
C LEU A 591 9.41 9.34 -1.69
N GLY A 592 9.84 8.17 -2.13
CA GLY A 592 10.19 7.88 -3.50
C GLY A 592 9.12 7.11 -4.27
N ALA A 593 9.37 6.98 -5.57
CA ALA A 593 8.50 6.24 -6.49
C ALA A 593 8.16 4.84 -5.95
N ARG A 594 6.87 4.47 -6.00
CA ARG A 594 6.28 3.24 -5.46
C ARG A 594 6.33 3.16 -3.93
N ASN A 595 6.12 4.29 -3.27
CA ASN A 595 6.06 4.43 -1.81
C ASN A 595 7.33 3.96 -1.08
N ARG A 596 8.49 4.03 -1.74
CA ARG A 596 9.78 3.67 -1.13
C ARG A 596 10.27 4.79 -0.23
N LYS A 597 10.77 4.47 0.95
CA LYS A 597 11.41 5.44 1.84
C LYS A 597 12.91 5.36 1.70
N PHE A 598 13.58 6.50 1.52
CA PHE A 598 15.04 6.55 1.42
C PHE A 598 15.61 7.83 2.02
N TYR A 599 16.93 7.84 2.23
CA TYR A 599 17.68 8.97 2.78
C TYR A 599 18.79 9.39 1.81
N ILE A 600 19.13 10.68 1.74
CA ILE A 600 20.33 11.12 1.00
C ILE A 600 21.58 10.58 1.71
N PHE A 601 22.52 10.03 0.94
CA PHE A 601 23.79 9.54 1.49
C PHE A 601 24.59 10.69 2.14
N PRO A 602 25.18 10.52 3.34
CA PRO A 602 25.89 11.59 4.05
C PRO A 602 27.02 12.28 3.28
N GLY A 603 27.66 11.58 2.35
CA GLY A 603 28.71 12.14 1.49
C GLY A 603 28.21 13.03 0.34
N SER A 604 26.90 13.16 0.14
CA SER A 604 26.32 14.02 -0.90
C SER A 604 26.36 15.49 -0.50
N GLY A 605 26.57 16.39 -1.46
CA GLY A 605 26.50 17.84 -1.23
C GLY A 605 25.12 18.31 -0.73
N LEU A 606 24.08 17.52 -1.01
CA LEU A 606 22.69 17.80 -0.66
C LEU A 606 22.30 17.30 0.74
N PHE A 607 23.16 16.56 1.44
CA PHE A 607 22.81 15.96 2.73
C PHE A 607 22.45 17.02 3.78
N LYS A 608 23.32 18.03 3.95
CA LYS A 608 23.12 19.12 4.92
C LYS A 608 21.91 19.99 4.58
N LYS A 609 21.75 20.36 3.30
CA LYS A 609 20.63 21.17 2.80
C LYS A 609 19.74 20.35 1.87
N SER A 610 18.97 19.46 2.47
CA SER A 610 18.07 18.53 1.79
C SER A 610 16.90 19.24 1.07
N PRO A 611 16.82 19.23 -0.28
CA PRO A 611 15.77 19.91 -1.05
C PRO A 611 14.41 19.19 -0.96
N LYS A 612 13.33 19.87 -1.38
CA LYS A 612 11.97 19.30 -1.37
C LYS A 612 11.83 18.15 -2.37
N TRP A 613 12.44 18.28 -3.54
CA TRP A 613 12.44 17.26 -4.60
C TRP A 613 13.87 16.94 -5.01
N VAL A 614 14.14 15.64 -5.18
CA VAL A 614 15.44 15.10 -5.55
C VAL A 614 15.28 14.01 -6.60
N MET A 615 16.24 13.94 -7.52
CA MET A 615 16.51 12.73 -8.31
C MET A 615 17.84 12.12 -7.87
N ALA A 616 17.96 10.80 -7.94
CA ALA A 616 19.17 10.06 -7.60
C ALA A 616 19.58 9.14 -8.74
N ALA A 617 20.90 8.97 -8.98
CA ALA A 617 21.38 8.02 -9.98
C ALA A 617 21.22 6.56 -9.52
N GLU A 618 21.37 6.33 -8.22
CA GLU A 618 21.24 5.00 -7.63
C GLU A 618 20.61 5.05 -6.23
N LEU A 619 19.85 4.00 -5.92
CA LEU A 619 19.35 3.71 -4.58
C LEU A 619 20.03 2.42 -4.12
N VAL A 620 20.80 2.49 -3.04
CA VAL A 620 21.62 1.38 -2.53
C VAL A 620 21.23 1.10 -1.09
N GLU A 621 20.96 -0.16 -0.78
CA GLU A 621 20.59 -0.60 0.56
C GLU A 621 21.83 -1.11 1.29
N THR A 622 22.23 -0.41 2.36
CA THR A 622 23.30 -0.83 3.27
C THR A 622 22.70 -1.08 4.66
N SER A 623 22.82 -0.12 5.59
CA SER A 623 22.07 -0.13 6.85
C SER A 623 20.64 0.38 6.67
N ARG A 624 20.44 1.28 5.71
CA ARG A 624 19.15 1.81 5.24
C ARG A 624 19.23 1.98 3.73
N LEU A 625 18.10 2.30 3.10
CA LEU A 625 18.08 2.66 1.69
C LEU A 625 18.61 4.09 1.50
N PHE A 626 19.79 4.22 0.90
CA PHE A 626 20.44 5.49 0.63
C PHE A 626 20.40 5.85 -0.86
N ALA A 627 20.09 7.11 -1.14
CA ALA A 627 20.21 7.71 -2.45
C ALA A 627 21.60 8.31 -2.63
N ARG A 628 22.29 7.90 -3.70
CA ARG A 628 23.64 8.36 -4.04
C ARG A 628 23.62 9.05 -5.40
N MET A 629 24.50 10.03 -5.55
CA MET A 629 24.57 10.91 -6.71
C MET A 629 23.24 11.62 -6.95
N ASN A 630 22.99 12.64 -6.15
CA ASN A 630 21.71 13.30 -6.01
C ASN A 630 21.71 14.69 -6.64
N ALA A 631 20.55 15.15 -7.11
CA ALA A 631 20.35 16.54 -7.49
C ALA A 631 18.96 17.05 -7.16
N ARG A 632 18.89 18.35 -6.85
CA ARG A 632 17.65 19.09 -6.71
C ARG A 632 16.97 19.17 -8.08
N ILE A 633 15.66 18.94 -8.09
CA ILE A 633 14.83 19.10 -9.30
C ILE A 633 13.59 19.92 -8.96
N GLU A 634 12.97 20.48 -10.00
CA GLU A 634 11.63 21.05 -9.89
C GLU A 634 10.57 20.04 -10.37
N PRO A 635 9.39 19.99 -9.73
CA PRO A 635 8.35 19.03 -10.08
C PRO A 635 7.83 19.21 -11.51
N GLU A 636 7.85 20.43 -12.07
CA GLU A 636 7.39 20.69 -13.44
C GLU A 636 8.24 19.99 -14.51
N TRP A 637 9.48 19.62 -14.19
CA TRP A 637 10.38 18.90 -15.10
C TRP A 637 9.95 17.45 -15.31
N ILE A 638 9.22 16.88 -14.34
CA ILE A 638 8.89 15.45 -14.28
C ILE A 638 7.81 15.07 -15.30
N GLU A 639 6.72 15.86 -15.39
CA GLU A 639 5.59 15.51 -16.26
C GLU A 639 5.99 15.41 -17.75
N PRO A 640 6.72 16.38 -18.36
CA PRO A 640 7.15 16.28 -19.75
C PRO A 640 8.03 15.05 -20.02
N ALA A 641 8.91 14.70 -19.07
CA ALA A 641 9.79 13.53 -19.17
C ALA A 641 9.03 12.19 -19.05
N ALA A 642 7.85 12.20 -18.41
CA ALA A 642 7.10 11.01 -18.04
C ALA A 642 5.70 10.93 -18.66
N MET A 643 5.40 11.68 -19.73
CA MET A 643 4.05 11.77 -20.31
C MET A 643 3.41 10.41 -20.63
N HIS A 644 4.21 9.41 -21.01
CA HIS A 644 3.79 8.03 -21.31
C HIS A 644 3.51 7.16 -20.07
N LEU A 645 3.80 7.66 -18.87
CA LEU A 645 3.72 6.93 -17.59
C LEU A 645 2.77 7.57 -16.57
N VAL A 646 2.53 8.87 -16.68
CA VAL A 646 1.69 9.59 -15.71
C VAL A 646 0.25 9.12 -15.73
N LYS A 647 -0.39 9.12 -14.57
CA LYS A 647 -1.83 8.94 -14.42
C LYS A 647 -2.46 10.28 -14.10
N ARG A 648 -3.53 10.62 -14.83
CA ARG A 648 -4.28 11.87 -14.71
C ARG A 648 -5.64 11.56 -14.09
N ASN A 649 -5.96 12.26 -13.01
CA ASN A 649 -7.27 12.23 -12.37
C ASN A 649 -7.89 13.62 -12.46
N TYR A 650 -9.20 13.70 -12.71
CA TYR A 650 -9.93 14.95 -12.89
C TYR A 650 -11.03 15.08 -11.83
N PHE A 651 -11.15 16.25 -11.23
CA PHE A 651 -12.08 16.56 -10.14
C PHE A 651 -12.82 17.88 -10.40
N GLU A 652 -13.97 18.07 -9.74
CA GLU A 652 -14.74 19.33 -9.74
C GLU A 652 -14.99 19.94 -11.15
N PRO A 653 -15.54 19.18 -12.13
CA PRO A 653 -15.89 19.75 -13.42
C PRO A 653 -17.03 20.76 -13.24
N HIS A 654 -16.85 21.98 -13.75
CA HIS A 654 -17.85 23.06 -13.68
C HIS A 654 -17.68 24.02 -14.86
N PHE A 655 -18.72 24.78 -15.20
CA PHE A 655 -18.64 25.80 -16.23
C PHE A 655 -17.91 27.04 -15.73
N SER A 656 -16.92 27.51 -16.50
CA SER A 656 -16.22 28.76 -16.20
C SER A 656 -16.70 29.87 -17.12
N LYS A 657 -17.51 30.78 -16.59
CA LYS A 657 -17.96 31.99 -17.30
C LYS A 657 -16.81 32.77 -17.93
N LYS A 658 -15.67 32.89 -17.23
CA LYS A 658 -14.46 33.59 -17.72
C LYS A 658 -13.85 32.90 -18.94
N GLN A 659 -13.84 31.57 -18.99
CA GLN A 659 -13.26 30.82 -20.11
C GLN A 659 -14.30 30.39 -21.16
N GLY A 660 -15.59 30.61 -20.91
CA GLY A 660 -16.69 30.17 -21.77
C GLY A 660 -16.69 28.66 -22.03
N SER A 661 -16.17 27.85 -21.11
CA SER A 661 -16.02 26.39 -21.26
C SER A 661 -16.06 25.66 -19.93
N VAL A 662 -16.36 24.36 -19.96
CA VAL A 662 -16.29 23.51 -18.78
C VAL A 662 -14.84 23.16 -18.46
N ILE A 663 -14.43 23.46 -17.23
CA ILE A 663 -13.09 23.22 -16.72
C ILE A 663 -13.13 22.25 -15.54
N ALA A 664 -12.03 21.54 -15.31
CA ALA A 664 -11.86 20.64 -14.18
C ALA A 664 -10.47 20.83 -13.55
N ASP A 665 -10.32 20.40 -12.31
CA ASP A 665 -9.02 20.26 -11.66
C ASP A 665 -8.37 18.93 -12.02
N GLU A 666 -7.17 19.00 -12.58
CA GLU A 666 -6.34 17.84 -12.91
C GLU A 666 -5.27 17.63 -11.84
N GLN A 667 -5.17 16.40 -11.35
CA GLN A 667 -4.05 15.90 -10.56
C GLN A 667 -3.26 14.90 -11.39
N VAL A 668 -1.94 15.08 -11.43
CA VAL A 668 -1.03 14.20 -12.17
C VAL A 668 -0.14 13.45 -11.19
N THR A 669 -0.11 12.12 -11.32
CA THR A 669 0.70 11.23 -10.49
C THR A 669 1.68 10.41 -11.32
N LEU A 670 2.88 10.19 -10.80
CA LEU A 670 3.90 9.33 -11.38
C LEU A 670 4.37 8.33 -10.33
N PHE A 671 4.16 7.03 -10.58
CA PHE A 671 4.54 5.95 -9.67
C PHE A 671 4.10 6.16 -8.20
N GLY A 672 2.92 6.76 -7.98
CA GLY A 672 2.39 7.04 -6.65
C GLY A 672 2.81 8.39 -6.05
N LEU A 673 3.76 9.11 -6.68
CA LEU A 673 4.09 10.48 -6.30
C LEU A 673 3.15 11.47 -7.00
N ILE A 674 2.61 12.43 -6.25
CA ILE A 674 1.83 13.54 -6.80
C ILE A 674 2.82 14.58 -7.33
N ILE A 675 2.89 14.72 -8.66
CA ILE A 675 3.80 15.67 -9.31
C ILE A 675 3.10 16.97 -9.67
N VAL A 676 1.80 16.91 -9.99
CA VAL A 676 0.95 18.08 -10.15
C VAL A 676 -0.25 17.89 -9.22
N PRO A 677 -0.36 18.65 -8.11
CA PRO A 677 -1.44 18.46 -7.15
C PRO A 677 -2.79 18.95 -7.68
N ARG A 678 -2.79 20.10 -8.38
CA ARG A 678 -4.00 20.73 -8.92
C ARG A 678 -3.63 21.66 -10.08
N ARG A 679 -4.15 21.39 -11.28
CA ARG A 679 -4.03 22.24 -12.48
C ARG A 679 -5.40 22.37 -13.14
N LYS A 680 -5.85 23.60 -13.42
CA LYS A 680 -7.10 23.80 -14.18
C LYS A 680 -6.88 23.43 -15.65
N VAL A 681 -7.75 22.58 -16.20
CA VAL A 681 -7.74 22.16 -17.61
C VAL A 681 -9.15 22.17 -18.19
N GLN A 682 -9.25 22.24 -19.52
CA GLN A 682 -10.54 22.05 -20.19
C GLN A 682 -11.03 20.62 -20.03
N TYR A 683 -12.27 20.45 -19.59
CA TYR A 683 -12.86 19.13 -19.36
C TYR A 683 -13.43 18.52 -20.64
N GLY A 684 -13.79 19.35 -21.63
CA GLY A 684 -14.32 18.90 -22.92
C GLY A 684 -13.48 17.83 -23.63
N PRO A 685 -12.16 18.05 -23.86
CA PRO A 685 -11.28 17.04 -24.46
C PRO A 685 -11.10 15.75 -23.64
N VAL A 686 -11.40 15.80 -22.33
CA VAL A 686 -11.27 14.68 -21.40
C VAL A 686 -12.56 13.84 -21.41
N ASN A 687 -13.71 14.49 -21.28
CA ASN A 687 -15.04 13.88 -21.28
C ASN A 687 -16.05 14.82 -21.95
N ALA A 688 -16.18 14.71 -23.26
CA ALA A 688 -17.04 15.59 -24.05
C ALA A 688 -18.53 15.48 -23.67
N ALA A 689 -18.99 14.29 -23.26
CA ALA A 689 -20.38 14.06 -22.88
C ALA A 689 -20.71 14.76 -21.55
N GLY A 690 -19.91 14.49 -20.50
CA GLY A 690 -20.10 15.14 -19.19
C GLY A 690 -19.86 16.65 -19.26
N ALA A 691 -18.89 17.10 -20.06
CA ALA A 691 -18.68 18.54 -20.28
C ALA A 691 -19.85 19.20 -21.01
N ARG A 692 -20.50 18.51 -21.95
CA ARG A 692 -21.69 19.05 -22.64
C ARG A 692 -22.87 19.17 -21.69
N GLU A 693 -23.12 18.16 -20.86
CA GLU A 693 -24.19 18.20 -19.87
C GLU A 693 -24.02 19.41 -18.93
N ILE A 694 -22.83 19.57 -18.34
CA ILE A 694 -22.50 20.71 -17.48
C ILE A 694 -22.61 22.04 -18.24
N PHE A 695 -22.17 22.08 -19.51
CA PHE A 695 -22.27 23.28 -20.35
C PHE A 695 -23.72 23.71 -20.59
N ILE A 696 -24.63 22.76 -20.85
CA ILE A 696 -26.04 23.08 -21.06
C ILE A 696 -26.67 23.55 -19.74
N ARG A 697 -26.47 22.81 -18.64
CA ARG A 697 -27.05 23.15 -17.33
C ARG A 697 -26.55 24.50 -16.80
N GLU A 698 -25.25 24.67 -16.67
CA GLU A 698 -24.69 25.88 -16.07
C GLU A 698 -24.57 27.02 -17.08
N GLY A 699 -24.13 26.71 -18.31
CA GLY A 699 -23.95 27.72 -19.34
C GLY A 699 -25.27 28.27 -19.85
N LEU A 700 -26.16 27.41 -20.37
CA LEU A 700 -27.40 27.82 -21.05
C LEU A 700 -28.58 28.00 -20.10
N VAL A 701 -28.92 26.98 -19.30
CA VAL A 701 -30.11 27.00 -18.43
C VAL A 701 -29.95 28.04 -17.32
N GLN A 702 -28.84 28.01 -16.57
CA GLN A 702 -28.55 29.01 -15.54
C GLN A 702 -28.04 30.36 -16.10
N GLY A 703 -27.91 30.48 -17.42
CA GLY A 703 -27.59 31.73 -18.09
C GLY A 703 -26.19 32.29 -17.83
N GLN A 704 -25.21 31.43 -17.56
CA GLN A 704 -23.84 31.85 -17.28
C GLN A 704 -22.99 32.19 -18.52
N LEU A 705 -23.49 31.99 -19.75
CA LEU A 705 -22.75 32.36 -20.96
C LEU A 705 -22.42 33.86 -21.00
N SER A 706 -21.24 34.19 -21.52
CA SER A 706 -20.81 35.58 -21.71
C SER A 706 -21.25 36.16 -23.06
N ARG A 707 -21.37 35.31 -24.09
CA ARG A 707 -21.85 35.71 -25.41
C ARG A 707 -23.36 35.83 -25.46
N ASP A 708 -23.84 36.96 -25.96
CA ASP A 708 -25.25 37.22 -26.16
C ASP A 708 -25.68 36.79 -27.58
N LEU A 709 -26.03 35.51 -27.74
CA LEU A 709 -26.59 35.01 -28.99
C LEU A 709 -28.08 35.40 -29.07
N PRO A 710 -28.63 35.74 -30.25
CA PRO A 710 -30.01 36.22 -30.38
C PRO A 710 -31.09 35.32 -29.76
N PHE A 711 -30.90 33.99 -29.73
CA PHE A 711 -31.86 33.08 -29.08
C PHE A 711 -31.76 33.12 -27.54
N ILE A 712 -30.57 33.38 -26.99
CA ILE A 712 -30.35 33.46 -25.54
C ILE A 712 -31.05 34.70 -24.97
N ALA A 713 -30.90 35.85 -25.64
CA ALA A 713 -31.60 37.08 -25.27
C ALA A 713 -33.13 36.89 -25.30
N HIS A 714 -33.64 36.24 -26.36
CA HIS A 714 -35.06 35.91 -26.51
C HIS A 714 -35.55 34.99 -25.39
N ASN A 715 -34.87 33.86 -25.16
CA ASN A 715 -35.28 32.88 -24.14
C ASN A 715 -35.21 33.48 -22.73
N ARG A 716 -34.19 34.28 -22.41
CA ARG A 716 -34.07 34.95 -21.11
C ARG A 716 -35.22 35.95 -20.89
N ALA A 717 -35.53 36.78 -21.88
CA ALA A 717 -36.65 37.72 -21.77
C ALA A 717 -37.99 37.00 -21.59
N LEU A 718 -38.21 35.90 -22.31
CA LEU A 718 -39.43 35.10 -22.20
C LEU A 718 -39.54 34.41 -20.82
N ILE A 719 -38.45 33.83 -20.32
CA ILE A 719 -38.40 33.23 -18.96
C ILE A 719 -38.67 34.30 -17.89
N ASP A 720 -38.05 35.48 -17.99
CA ASP A 720 -38.28 36.59 -17.05
C ASP A 720 -39.74 37.09 -17.10
N ASP A 721 -40.37 37.11 -18.27
CA ASP A 721 -41.77 37.50 -18.42
C ASP A 721 -42.74 36.45 -17.85
N VAL A 722 -42.45 35.16 -18.01
CA VAL A 722 -43.23 34.08 -17.38
C VAL A 722 -43.05 34.09 -15.85
N ARG A 723 -41.84 34.32 -15.33
CA ARG A 723 -41.60 34.51 -13.88
C ARG A 723 -42.39 35.68 -13.28
N LYS A 724 -42.48 36.82 -13.99
CA LYS A 724 -43.32 37.95 -13.57
C LYS A 724 -44.82 37.62 -13.57
N LEU A 725 -45.27 36.71 -14.44
CA LEU A 725 -46.65 36.21 -14.46
C LEU A 725 -46.95 35.25 -13.29
N GLU A 726 -45.98 34.43 -12.89
CA GLU A 726 -46.06 33.62 -11.66
C GLU A 726 -46.18 34.48 -10.40
N GLU A 727 -45.33 35.50 -10.27
CA GLU A 727 -45.38 36.45 -9.15
C GLU A 727 -46.72 37.20 -9.05
N LYS A 728 -47.35 37.52 -10.19
CA LYS A 728 -48.67 38.16 -10.24
C LYS A 728 -49.84 37.22 -9.95
N SER A 729 -49.75 35.95 -10.34
CA SER A 729 -50.84 34.97 -10.19
C SER A 729 -50.80 34.20 -8.87
N ARG A 730 -49.71 34.34 -8.09
CA ARG A 730 -49.45 33.57 -6.85
C ARG A 730 -49.58 32.06 -7.03
N ARG A 731 -49.34 31.56 -8.24
CA ARG A 731 -49.20 30.13 -8.58
C ARG A 731 -47.80 29.94 -9.15
N ARG A 732 -47.02 29.02 -8.57
CA ARG A 732 -45.62 28.73 -8.94
C ARG A 732 -45.49 27.57 -9.93
N ASP A 733 -46.62 27.21 -10.56
CA ASP A 733 -46.75 25.99 -11.36
C ASP A 733 -46.83 26.34 -12.87
N ILE A 734 -46.40 27.54 -13.27
CA ILE A 734 -46.57 28.04 -14.64
C ILE A 734 -45.28 27.88 -15.46
N LEU A 735 -44.09 27.97 -14.82
CA LEU A 735 -42.80 27.85 -15.47
C LEU A 735 -42.32 26.38 -15.48
N ILE A 736 -41.91 25.91 -16.65
CA ILE A 736 -41.17 24.64 -16.82
C ILE A 736 -39.86 24.66 -16.00
N ASP A 737 -39.52 23.54 -15.36
CA ASP A 737 -38.34 23.40 -14.49
C ASP A 737 -37.00 23.41 -15.27
N ASP A 738 -35.89 23.61 -14.54
CA ASP A 738 -34.54 23.64 -15.13
C ASP A 738 -34.18 22.33 -15.87
N GLU A 739 -34.82 21.20 -15.52
CA GLU A 739 -34.61 19.90 -16.17
C GLU A 739 -35.26 19.85 -17.55
N ALA A 740 -36.49 20.34 -17.69
CA ALA A 740 -37.14 20.38 -18.99
C ALA A 740 -36.54 21.48 -19.90
N LEU A 741 -36.02 22.58 -19.34
CA LEU A 741 -35.16 23.52 -20.09
C LEU A 741 -33.88 22.84 -20.57
N PHE A 742 -33.25 22.02 -19.72
CA PHE A 742 -32.09 21.22 -20.10
C PHE A 742 -32.44 20.25 -21.24
N ASP A 743 -33.52 19.48 -21.13
CA ASP A 743 -33.97 18.51 -22.15
C ASP A 743 -34.28 19.18 -23.49
N ALA A 744 -34.89 20.37 -23.46
CA ALA A 744 -35.17 21.15 -24.67
C ALA A 744 -33.90 21.57 -25.40
N TYR A 745 -32.87 22.03 -24.66
CA TYR A 745 -31.56 22.30 -25.25
C TYR A 745 -30.83 21.01 -25.66
N ASP A 746 -30.93 19.95 -24.86
CA ASP A 746 -30.24 18.68 -25.08
C ASP A 746 -30.67 18.01 -26.39
N ARG A 747 -31.97 18.06 -26.70
CA ARG A 747 -32.56 17.52 -27.93
C ARG A 747 -31.98 18.16 -29.18
N GLU A 748 -31.77 19.47 -29.15
CA GLU A 748 -31.42 20.26 -30.33
C GLU A 748 -29.91 20.49 -30.51
N ILE A 749 -29.14 20.56 -29.41
CA ILE A 749 -27.70 20.82 -29.45
C ILE A 749 -26.92 19.53 -29.75
N PRO A 750 -26.14 19.43 -30.85
CA PRO A 750 -25.43 18.20 -31.19
C PRO A 750 -24.40 17.75 -30.14
N ALA A 751 -24.11 16.44 -30.18
CA ALA A 751 -23.01 15.86 -29.43
C ALA A 751 -21.67 16.54 -29.79
N GLY A 752 -20.90 16.91 -28.77
CA GLY A 752 -19.60 17.57 -28.93
C GLY A 752 -19.59 19.09 -28.74
N ILE A 753 -20.74 19.72 -28.49
CA ILE A 753 -20.81 21.15 -28.11
C ILE A 753 -20.74 21.26 -26.58
N TYR A 754 -19.61 21.72 -26.06
CA TYR A 754 -19.37 21.83 -24.60
C TYR A 754 -18.69 23.15 -24.21
N ASN A 755 -18.65 24.13 -25.11
CA ASN A 755 -18.15 25.47 -24.86
C ASN A 755 -18.82 26.51 -25.78
N GLU A 756 -18.68 27.78 -25.43
CA GLU A 756 -19.31 28.91 -26.15
C GLU A 756 -18.85 29.02 -27.60
N GLN A 757 -17.58 28.71 -27.88
CA GLN A 757 -17.01 28.82 -29.23
C GLN A 757 -17.64 27.79 -30.19
N LEU A 758 -17.76 26.54 -29.73
CA LEU A 758 -18.38 25.44 -30.48
C LEU A 758 -19.87 25.71 -30.69
N LEU A 759 -20.57 26.16 -29.64
CA LEU A 759 -21.99 26.52 -29.74
C LEU A 759 -22.21 27.63 -30.77
N THR A 760 -21.45 28.72 -30.68
CA THR A 760 -21.56 29.86 -31.60
C THR A 760 -21.31 29.44 -33.06
N GLY A 761 -20.22 28.69 -33.29
CA GLY A 761 -19.82 28.29 -34.63
C GLY A 761 -20.82 27.33 -35.30
N TRP A 762 -21.46 26.47 -34.52
CA TRP A 762 -22.53 25.59 -34.99
C TRP A 762 -23.84 26.37 -35.21
N TRP A 763 -24.28 27.17 -34.23
CA TRP A 763 -25.58 27.85 -34.26
C TRP A 763 -25.72 28.80 -35.47
N TYR A 764 -24.70 29.61 -35.79
CA TYR A 764 -24.74 30.50 -36.95
C TYR A 764 -24.88 29.79 -38.31
N LYS A 765 -24.48 28.52 -38.39
CA LYS A 765 -24.68 27.70 -39.60
C LYS A 765 -26.07 27.10 -39.60
N ALA A 766 -26.52 26.57 -38.47
CA ALA A 766 -27.81 25.90 -38.33
C ALA A 766 -29.00 26.87 -38.48
N VAL A 767 -28.91 28.08 -37.92
CA VAL A 767 -29.99 29.08 -37.97
C VAL A 767 -30.31 29.59 -39.38
N LYS A 768 -29.39 29.42 -40.36
CA LYS A 768 -29.66 29.75 -41.77
C LYS A 768 -30.69 28.81 -42.41
N GLN A 769 -30.80 27.59 -41.90
CA GLN A 769 -31.77 26.60 -42.36
C GLN A 769 -33.03 26.65 -41.51
N GLU A 770 -32.89 26.91 -40.21
CA GLU A 770 -33.99 26.99 -39.27
C GLU A 770 -33.94 28.29 -38.44
N PRO A 771 -34.62 29.36 -38.88
CA PRO A 771 -34.50 30.69 -38.25
C PRO A 771 -34.97 30.78 -36.79
N LYS A 772 -35.79 29.81 -36.35
CA LYS A 772 -36.33 29.73 -34.98
C LYS A 772 -35.55 28.77 -34.06
N LEU A 773 -34.46 28.16 -34.54
CA LEU A 773 -33.69 27.16 -33.79
C LEU A 773 -33.25 27.66 -32.40
N LEU A 774 -33.53 26.85 -31.37
CA LEU A 774 -33.30 27.13 -29.95
C LEU A 774 -34.08 28.32 -29.36
N ARG A 775 -35.09 28.87 -30.04
CA ARG A 775 -35.98 29.88 -29.45
C ARG A 775 -37.19 29.21 -28.84
N PHE A 776 -37.41 29.42 -27.54
CA PHE A 776 -38.61 28.94 -26.87
C PHE A 776 -39.82 29.81 -27.23
N GLU A 777 -40.99 29.18 -27.38
CA GLU A 777 -42.30 29.84 -27.42
C GLU A 777 -42.96 29.76 -26.03
N ARG A 778 -44.03 30.53 -25.80
CA ARG A 778 -44.65 30.63 -24.47
C ARG A 778 -45.27 29.31 -24.01
N ASP A 779 -45.84 28.55 -24.95
CA ASP A 779 -46.38 27.22 -24.70
C ASP A 779 -45.27 26.19 -24.41
N ASP A 780 -44.06 26.40 -24.94
CA ASP A 780 -42.87 25.58 -24.65
C ASP A 780 -42.28 25.85 -23.25
N LEU A 781 -42.82 26.83 -22.52
CA LEU A 781 -42.44 27.18 -21.14
C LEU A 781 -43.61 27.03 -20.16
N MET A 782 -44.78 26.57 -20.65
CA MET A 782 -45.99 26.33 -19.86
C MET A 782 -46.35 24.84 -19.89
N ALA A 783 -46.58 24.24 -18.73
CA ALA A 783 -46.96 22.83 -18.65
C ALA A 783 -48.36 22.59 -19.26
N GLN A 784 -48.45 22.06 -20.49
CA GLN A 784 -49.70 21.54 -21.07
C GLN A 784 -49.97 20.13 -20.56
N ASP A 785 -50.49 20.01 -19.33
CA ASP A 785 -51.44 18.97 -18.89
C ASP A 785 -51.69 19.13 -17.39
N ALA A 786 -52.69 19.94 -17.04
CA ALA A 786 -53.20 20.07 -15.68
C ALA A 786 -54.71 19.79 -15.63
N SER A 787 -55.15 18.72 -16.31
CA SER A 787 -56.55 18.28 -16.30
C SER A 787 -56.86 17.15 -15.30
N HIS A 788 -55.90 16.69 -14.48
CA HIS A 788 -56.15 15.68 -13.44
C HIS A 788 -55.36 15.92 -12.14
N VAL A 789 -55.44 17.12 -11.57
CA VAL A 789 -55.07 17.32 -10.15
C VAL A 789 -56.31 17.85 -9.44
N THR A 790 -56.94 16.99 -8.65
CA THR A 790 -58.03 17.37 -7.77
C THR A 790 -57.47 17.91 -6.44
N GLU A 791 -58.22 18.72 -5.69
CA GLU A 791 -57.87 19.10 -4.30
C GLU A 791 -57.58 17.88 -3.39
N LEU A 792 -58.02 16.68 -3.81
CA LEU A 792 -57.77 15.42 -3.10
C LEU A 792 -56.32 14.92 -3.26
N ASP A 793 -55.60 15.33 -4.30
CA ASP A 793 -54.23 14.85 -4.58
C ASP A 793 -53.18 15.61 -3.74
N TYR A 794 -53.47 16.87 -3.40
CA TYR A 794 -52.68 17.76 -2.54
C TYR A 794 -53.53 18.31 -1.37
N PRO A 795 -53.81 17.49 -0.35
CA PRO A 795 -54.70 17.90 0.74
C PRO A 795 -54.14 19.09 1.55
N GLU A 796 -54.99 20.02 1.96
CA GLU A 796 -54.55 21.12 2.86
C GLU A 796 -54.27 20.63 4.30
N THR A 797 -54.84 19.48 4.68
CA THR A 797 -54.71 18.94 6.04
C THR A 797 -54.50 17.42 6.05
N TRP A 798 -53.63 16.95 6.95
CA TRP A 798 -53.40 15.55 7.27
C TRP A 798 -54.26 15.12 8.47
N GLN A 799 -54.90 13.95 8.41
CA GLN A 799 -55.71 13.42 9.50
C GLN A 799 -54.97 12.24 10.16
N GLN A 800 -54.74 12.30 11.47
CA GLN A 800 -54.21 11.18 12.25
C GLN A 800 -55.08 10.99 13.51
N GLY A 801 -55.92 9.95 13.50
CA GLY A 801 -56.93 9.74 14.53
C GLY A 801 -57.90 10.94 14.61
N ASN A 802 -57.99 11.56 15.78
CA ASN A 802 -58.79 12.77 16.02
C ASN A 802 -58.02 14.08 15.72
N LEU A 803 -56.74 14.01 15.34
CA LEU A 803 -55.91 15.18 15.03
C LEU A 803 -56.01 15.54 13.54
N ARG A 804 -56.20 16.82 13.26
CA ARG A 804 -56.15 17.41 11.92
C ARG A 804 -54.96 18.37 11.88
N LEU A 805 -53.97 18.10 11.04
CA LEU A 805 -52.71 18.85 10.98
C LEU A 805 -52.63 19.58 9.65
N LYS A 806 -52.12 20.80 9.61
CA LYS A 806 -52.03 21.57 8.37
C LYS A 806 -50.81 21.13 7.55
N LEU A 807 -50.95 21.06 6.23
CA LEU A 807 -49.87 20.76 5.31
C LEU A 807 -49.40 22.03 4.60
N ARG A 808 -48.07 22.15 4.42
CA ARG A 808 -47.40 23.20 3.67
C ARG A 808 -46.52 22.56 2.59
N TYR A 809 -46.55 23.12 1.39
CA TYR A 809 -45.84 22.59 0.23
C TYR A 809 -44.76 23.58 -0.22
N VAL A 810 -43.53 23.10 -0.36
CA VAL A 810 -42.40 23.87 -0.90
C VAL A 810 -41.76 23.06 -2.01
N PHE A 811 -41.51 23.68 -3.16
CA PHE A 811 -40.87 23.03 -4.30
C PHE A 811 -39.59 23.82 -4.62
N ASP A 812 -38.51 23.49 -3.92
CA ASP A 812 -37.18 24.07 -4.09
C ASP A 812 -36.13 23.06 -3.60
N PRO A 813 -35.40 22.37 -4.50
CA PRO A 813 -34.42 21.35 -4.14
C PRO A 813 -33.30 21.83 -3.21
N ASN A 814 -33.09 23.15 -3.10
CA ASN A 814 -32.09 23.76 -2.23
C ASN A 814 -32.68 24.24 -0.89
N ALA A 815 -34.00 24.28 -0.75
CA ALA A 815 -34.67 24.63 0.49
C ALA A 815 -34.67 23.45 1.47
N ALA A 816 -34.42 23.75 2.74
CA ALA A 816 -34.44 22.73 3.79
C ALA A 816 -35.83 22.08 3.97
N ASP A 817 -36.90 22.75 3.56
CA ASP A 817 -38.29 22.28 3.61
C ASP A 817 -38.88 21.77 2.29
N ASP A 818 -38.04 21.46 1.29
CA ASP A 818 -38.48 20.90 0.00
C ASP A 818 -39.41 19.69 0.16
N GLY A 819 -40.50 19.66 -0.60
CA GLY A 819 -41.58 18.68 -0.50
C GLY A 819 -42.68 19.07 0.50
N VAL A 820 -43.21 18.06 1.21
CA VAL A 820 -44.37 18.21 2.09
C VAL A 820 -43.95 18.42 3.53
N THR A 821 -44.42 19.50 4.14
CA THR A 821 -44.18 19.84 5.54
C THR A 821 -45.50 19.81 6.33
N VAL A 822 -45.54 19.03 7.41
CA VAL A 822 -46.66 19.00 8.37
C VAL A 822 -46.42 20.05 9.45
N GLU A 823 -47.36 20.96 9.64
CA GLU A 823 -47.32 21.96 10.71
C GLU A 823 -47.94 21.37 12.00
N VAL A 824 -47.10 21.26 13.03
CA VAL A 824 -47.43 20.61 14.31
C VAL A 824 -47.43 21.65 15.43
N PRO A 825 -48.59 21.95 16.05
CA PRO A 825 -48.61 22.79 17.24
C PRO A 825 -47.76 22.21 18.37
N LEU A 826 -46.95 23.05 19.04
CA LEU A 826 -46.01 22.63 20.09
C LEU A 826 -46.67 21.76 21.18
N ALA A 827 -47.92 22.03 21.57
CA ALA A 827 -48.65 21.27 22.59
C ALA A 827 -49.07 19.85 22.14
N LEU A 828 -49.10 19.59 20.83
CA LEU A 828 -49.50 18.30 20.24
C LEU A 828 -48.31 17.46 19.80
N LEU A 829 -47.09 17.99 19.86
CA LEU A 829 -45.89 17.35 19.32
C LEU A 829 -45.68 15.91 19.83
N ASN A 830 -45.92 15.66 21.12
CA ASN A 830 -45.73 14.34 21.74
C ASN A 830 -46.97 13.41 21.62
N GLN A 831 -48.06 13.88 21.00
CA GLN A 831 -49.28 13.10 20.75
C GLN A 831 -49.38 12.58 19.32
N ILE A 832 -48.49 13.04 18.43
CA ILE A 832 -48.41 12.61 17.02
C ILE A 832 -47.46 11.42 16.92
N THR A 833 -47.84 10.42 16.14
CA THR A 833 -47.00 9.25 15.86
C THR A 833 -46.46 9.30 14.43
N THR A 834 -45.40 8.55 14.14
CA THR A 834 -44.85 8.43 12.77
C THR A 834 -45.77 7.66 11.82
N HIS A 835 -46.82 7.02 12.35
CA HIS A 835 -47.70 6.11 11.62
C HIS A 835 -48.50 6.82 10.51
N GLY A 836 -48.39 6.33 9.28
CA GLY A 836 -49.10 6.81 8.09
C GLY A 836 -48.35 7.88 7.29
N PHE A 837 -47.41 8.63 7.90
CA PHE A 837 -46.62 9.64 7.19
C PHE A 837 -45.67 9.04 6.16
N ASP A 838 -45.31 7.78 6.32
CA ASP A 838 -44.53 6.98 5.39
C ASP A 838 -45.21 6.76 4.03
N TRP A 839 -46.54 6.88 3.97
CA TRP A 839 -47.32 6.82 2.72
C TRP A 839 -47.38 8.15 1.96
N LEU A 840 -46.98 9.26 2.60
CA LEU A 840 -47.02 10.61 2.03
C LEU A 840 -48.40 10.99 1.44
N ILE A 841 -48.48 12.12 0.74
CA ILE A 841 -49.71 12.57 0.08
C ILE A 841 -49.98 11.77 -1.21
N PRO A 842 -51.25 11.64 -1.65
CA PRO A 842 -51.61 10.87 -2.85
C PRO A 842 -50.80 11.23 -4.10
N ALA A 843 -50.56 12.53 -4.36
CA ALA A 843 -49.84 12.97 -5.56
C ALA A 843 -48.40 12.44 -5.69
N LEU A 844 -47.72 12.16 -4.58
CA LEU A 844 -46.31 11.78 -4.55
C LEU A 844 -46.07 10.28 -4.31
N ARG A 845 -47.14 9.50 -4.13
CA ARG A 845 -47.05 8.05 -3.81
C ARG A 845 -46.41 7.23 -4.90
N HIS A 846 -46.72 7.54 -6.16
CA HIS A 846 -46.14 6.82 -7.29
C HIS A 846 -44.61 6.96 -7.29
N ASP A 847 -44.12 8.19 -7.21
CA ASP A 847 -42.68 8.48 -7.24
C ASP A 847 -41.96 7.96 -6.00
N LEU A 848 -42.61 8.03 -4.84
CA LEU A 848 -42.14 7.42 -3.60
C LEU A 848 -41.90 5.91 -3.74
N VAL A 849 -42.87 5.17 -4.29
CA VAL A 849 -42.75 3.71 -4.49
C VAL A 849 -41.68 3.38 -5.53
N VAL A 850 -41.59 4.15 -6.62
CA VAL A 850 -40.52 3.99 -7.61
C VAL A 850 -39.14 4.20 -6.99
N ALA A 851 -38.97 5.23 -6.15
CA ALA A 851 -37.72 5.51 -5.45
C ALA A 851 -37.32 4.36 -4.51
N TRP A 852 -38.28 3.81 -3.76
CA TRP A 852 -38.05 2.64 -2.91
C TRP A 852 -37.64 1.39 -3.70
N ILE A 853 -38.29 1.08 -4.83
CA ILE A 853 -37.87 -0.05 -5.68
C ILE A 853 -36.46 0.17 -6.25
N LYS A 854 -36.11 1.42 -6.59
CA LYS A 854 -34.78 1.78 -7.10
C LYS A 854 -33.67 1.66 -6.06
N SER A 855 -33.99 1.86 -4.77
CA SER A 855 -33.02 1.79 -3.67
C SER A 855 -32.59 0.36 -3.31
N LEU A 856 -33.33 -0.65 -3.78
CA LEU A 856 -32.99 -2.06 -3.57
C LEU A 856 -31.61 -2.43 -4.17
N PRO A 857 -30.84 -3.33 -3.52
CA PRO A 857 -29.62 -3.90 -4.06
C PRO A 857 -29.83 -4.47 -5.46
N LYS A 858 -28.82 -4.32 -6.32
CA LYS A 858 -28.87 -4.71 -7.74
C LYS A 858 -29.36 -6.15 -7.97
N ALA A 859 -29.07 -7.07 -7.06
CA ALA A 859 -29.49 -8.47 -7.14
C ALA A 859 -31.02 -8.63 -6.99
N LEU A 860 -31.65 -7.87 -6.08
CA LEU A 860 -33.09 -7.90 -5.83
C LEU A 860 -33.85 -7.02 -6.83
N ARG A 861 -33.33 -5.81 -7.11
CA ARG A 861 -33.95 -4.82 -8.00
C ARG A 861 -34.19 -5.33 -9.42
N ARG A 862 -33.34 -6.23 -9.92
CA ARG A 862 -33.47 -6.84 -11.26
C ARG A 862 -34.81 -7.53 -11.49
N ASN A 863 -35.46 -8.01 -10.43
CA ASN A 863 -36.76 -8.68 -10.51
C ASN A 863 -37.94 -7.70 -10.63
N PHE A 864 -37.69 -6.39 -10.51
CA PHE A 864 -38.70 -5.34 -10.47
C PHE A 864 -38.44 -4.26 -11.54
N VAL A 865 -37.90 -4.67 -12.70
CA VAL A 865 -37.63 -3.78 -13.84
C VAL A 865 -38.70 -4.01 -14.92
N PRO A 866 -39.38 -2.96 -15.42
CA PRO A 866 -39.26 -1.54 -15.07
C PRO A 866 -39.95 -1.18 -13.76
N ALA A 867 -39.25 -0.46 -12.86
CA ALA A 867 -39.78 -0.09 -11.53
C ALA A 867 -41.11 0.69 -11.55
N PRO A 868 -41.38 1.62 -12.50
CA PRO A 868 -42.67 2.32 -12.61
C PRO A 868 -43.86 1.38 -12.77
N ASN A 869 -43.72 0.30 -13.55
CA ASN A 869 -44.83 -0.63 -13.79
C ASN A 869 -45.23 -1.37 -12.50
N TYR A 870 -44.24 -1.75 -11.69
CA TYR A 870 -44.48 -2.40 -10.39
C TYR A 870 -45.06 -1.43 -9.36
N ALA A 871 -44.64 -0.16 -9.38
CA ALA A 871 -45.22 0.89 -8.55
C ALA A 871 -46.70 1.15 -8.89
N GLN A 872 -47.02 1.27 -10.18
CA GLN A 872 -48.39 1.43 -10.66
C GLN A 872 -49.28 0.24 -10.29
N ALA A 873 -48.78 -1.00 -10.48
CA ALA A 873 -49.51 -2.21 -10.11
C ALA A 873 -49.68 -2.38 -8.58
N PHE A 874 -48.77 -1.85 -7.77
CA PHE A 874 -48.94 -1.80 -6.32
C PHE A 874 -50.06 -0.82 -5.94
N LEU A 875 -50.00 0.41 -6.44
CA LEU A 875 -50.96 1.46 -6.08
C LEU A 875 -52.38 1.18 -6.58
N ALA A 876 -52.54 0.50 -7.72
CA ALA A 876 -53.85 0.10 -8.24
C ALA A 876 -54.64 -0.83 -7.29
N ASP A 877 -53.93 -1.57 -6.43
CA ASP A 877 -54.52 -2.52 -5.48
C ASP A 877 -54.47 -2.03 -4.02
N CYS A 878 -54.08 -0.77 -3.78
CA CYS A 878 -54.03 -0.17 -2.44
C CYS A 878 -55.38 0.40 -2.03
N SER A 879 -56.06 -0.25 -1.08
CA SER A 879 -57.28 0.28 -0.46
C SER A 879 -56.96 1.31 0.63
N ALA A 880 -57.92 2.19 0.95
CA ALA A 880 -57.80 3.15 2.06
C ALA A 880 -57.55 2.46 3.43
N GLU A 881 -58.13 1.27 3.64
CA GLU A 881 -57.90 0.46 4.84
C GLU A 881 -56.46 -0.06 4.94
N LEU A 882 -55.85 -0.41 3.81
CA LEU A 882 -54.47 -0.88 3.77
C LEU A 882 -53.48 0.27 4.08
N ILE A 883 -53.74 1.45 3.51
CA ILE A 883 -52.95 2.66 3.76
C ILE A 883 -53.06 3.10 5.23
N ALA A 884 -54.22 2.93 5.84
CA ALA A 884 -54.47 3.37 7.21
C ALA A 884 -53.91 2.44 8.29
N ASN A 885 -53.52 1.21 7.97
CA ASN A 885 -53.19 0.18 8.98
C ASN A 885 -51.86 -0.55 8.74
N ILE A 886 -51.25 -0.45 7.56
CA ILE A 886 -50.04 -1.21 7.21
C ILE A 886 -48.95 -0.22 6.75
N PRO A 887 -47.71 -0.28 7.28
CA PRO A 887 -46.61 0.53 6.78
C PRO A 887 -46.32 0.31 5.28
N LEU A 888 -45.93 1.36 4.57
CA LEU A 888 -45.74 1.36 3.12
C LEU A 888 -44.80 0.24 2.66
N LEU A 889 -43.63 0.10 3.30
CA LEU A 889 -42.62 -0.88 2.90
C LEU A 889 -43.07 -2.33 3.16
N GLU A 890 -43.88 -2.56 4.19
CA GLU A 890 -44.45 -3.87 4.48
C GLU A 890 -45.49 -4.25 3.43
N ALA A 891 -46.41 -3.32 3.13
CA ALA A 891 -47.40 -3.49 2.08
C ALA A 891 -46.75 -3.71 0.71
N LEU A 892 -45.72 -2.92 0.39
CA LEU A 892 -44.97 -3.00 -0.86
C LEU A 892 -44.21 -4.32 -0.97
N ALA A 893 -43.47 -4.73 0.06
CA ALA A 893 -42.75 -6.00 0.07
C ALA A 893 -43.70 -7.20 -0.08
N ALA A 894 -44.85 -7.17 0.60
CA ALA A 894 -45.88 -8.20 0.47
C ALA A 894 -46.45 -8.26 -0.95
N LYS A 895 -46.75 -7.11 -1.55
CA LYS A 895 -47.27 -7.03 -2.93
C LYS A 895 -46.24 -7.52 -3.95
N LEU A 896 -45.00 -7.03 -3.87
CA LEU A 896 -43.92 -7.41 -4.78
C LEU A 896 -43.63 -8.91 -4.69
N ARG A 897 -43.65 -9.49 -3.48
CA ARG A 897 -43.53 -10.93 -3.28
C ARG A 897 -44.69 -11.71 -3.91
N ARG A 898 -45.94 -11.22 -3.83
CA ARG A 898 -47.08 -11.85 -4.51
C ARG A 898 -46.94 -11.79 -6.04
N MET A 899 -46.38 -10.70 -6.56
CA MET A 899 -46.21 -10.52 -8.02
C MET A 899 -45.08 -11.35 -8.60
N THR A 900 -43.95 -11.50 -7.88
CA THR A 900 -42.71 -12.09 -8.46
C THR A 900 -42.18 -13.31 -7.71
N GLY A 901 -42.74 -13.64 -6.55
CA GLY A 901 -42.25 -14.72 -5.66
C GLY A 901 -40.99 -14.36 -4.86
N VAL A 902 -40.41 -13.18 -5.08
CA VAL A 902 -39.15 -12.75 -4.43
C VAL A 902 -39.43 -12.13 -3.06
N THR A 903 -38.83 -12.69 -2.02
CA THR A 903 -38.87 -12.10 -0.67
C THR A 903 -37.83 -11.00 -0.55
N ILE A 904 -38.26 -9.79 -0.17
CA ILE A 904 -37.38 -8.65 0.09
C ILE A 904 -37.16 -8.56 1.60
N PRO A 905 -35.93 -8.70 2.11
CA PRO A 905 -35.66 -8.53 3.53
C PRO A 905 -35.70 -7.04 3.92
N ALA A 906 -36.08 -6.74 5.15
CA ALA A 906 -36.33 -5.36 5.59
C ALA A 906 -35.09 -4.44 5.51
N ASP A 907 -33.89 -5.02 5.64
CA ASP A 907 -32.60 -4.33 5.53
C ASP A 907 -32.16 -4.05 4.08
N ALA A 908 -32.86 -4.59 3.08
CA ALA A 908 -32.59 -4.31 1.68
C ALA A 908 -33.09 -2.93 1.23
N TRP A 909 -33.94 -2.27 2.00
CA TRP A 909 -34.44 -0.94 1.68
C TRP A 909 -33.45 0.13 2.14
N ASP A 910 -32.79 0.81 1.19
CA ASP A 910 -31.86 1.88 1.52
C ASP A 910 -32.58 3.24 1.53
N ALA A 911 -32.97 3.68 2.73
CA ALA A 911 -33.63 4.97 2.93
C ALA A 911 -32.74 6.14 2.46
N THR A 912 -31.41 6.04 2.55
CA THR A 912 -30.49 7.14 2.24
C THR A 912 -30.50 7.56 0.77
N GLN A 913 -30.96 6.67 -0.12
CA GLN A 913 -31.11 6.94 -1.54
C GLN A 913 -32.41 7.65 -1.92
N LEU A 914 -33.35 7.86 -0.99
CA LEU A 914 -34.55 8.65 -1.28
C LEU A 914 -34.26 10.16 -1.36
N PRO A 915 -34.74 10.85 -2.41
CA PRO A 915 -34.76 12.31 -2.49
C PRO A 915 -35.45 12.95 -1.29
N GLN A 916 -35.04 14.17 -0.94
CA GLN A 916 -35.56 14.87 0.24
C GLN A 916 -37.06 15.13 0.15
N HIS A 917 -37.57 15.63 -0.99
CA HIS A 917 -39.00 15.91 -1.19
C HIS A 917 -39.92 14.68 -1.10
N LEU A 918 -39.39 13.46 -1.24
CA LEU A 918 -40.12 12.20 -1.05
C LEU A 918 -40.09 11.72 0.40
N ARG A 919 -39.72 12.58 1.35
CA ARG A 919 -39.80 12.31 2.79
C ARG A 919 -40.60 13.40 3.48
N MET A 920 -41.53 12.99 4.35
CA MET A 920 -42.32 13.95 5.13
C MET A 920 -41.39 14.81 6.00
N ASN A 921 -41.64 16.12 6.00
CA ASN A 921 -40.97 17.08 6.86
C ASN A 921 -41.95 17.56 7.95
N TYR A 922 -41.44 17.93 9.12
CA TYR A 922 -42.26 18.33 10.26
C TYR A 922 -41.80 19.70 10.75
N ALA A 923 -42.72 20.67 10.83
CA ALA A 923 -42.47 22.01 11.36
C ALA A 923 -43.27 22.21 12.64
N VAL A 924 -42.57 22.40 13.76
CA VAL A 924 -43.22 22.69 15.05
C VAL A 924 -43.53 24.18 15.11
N ILE A 925 -44.81 24.52 15.30
CA ILE A 925 -45.29 25.90 15.34
C ILE A 925 -45.72 26.31 16.75
N ASP A 926 -45.58 27.60 17.05
CA ASP A 926 -46.07 28.20 18.30
C ASP A 926 -47.55 28.65 18.19
N ASP A 927 -48.08 29.26 19.27
CA ASP A 927 -49.46 29.74 19.34
C ASP A 927 -49.78 30.89 18.33
N ARG A 928 -48.76 31.47 17.68
CA ARG A 928 -48.89 32.53 16.66
C ARG A 928 -48.73 31.99 15.24
N GLY A 929 -48.44 30.69 15.08
CA GLY A 929 -48.18 30.06 13.80
C GLY A 929 -46.75 30.24 13.29
N GLU A 930 -45.82 30.71 14.13
CA GLU A 930 -44.40 30.83 13.76
C GLU A 930 -43.69 29.49 13.92
N THR A 931 -42.85 29.11 12.94
CA THR A 931 -42.08 27.87 12.98
C THR A 931 -40.93 28.00 13.99
N LEU A 932 -41.00 27.26 15.09
CA LEU A 932 -39.96 27.20 16.11
C LEU A 932 -38.77 26.34 15.67
N ARG A 933 -39.08 25.20 15.05
CA ARG A 933 -38.07 24.25 14.57
C ARG A 933 -38.66 23.33 13.50
N MET A 934 -37.80 22.78 12.67
CA MET A 934 -38.17 21.90 11.59
C MET A 934 -37.15 20.77 11.41
N SER A 935 -37.63 19.58 11.06
CA SER A 935 -36.82 18.37 10.80
C SER A 935 -37.64 17.36 10.02
N ARG A 936 -36.97 16.46 9.29
CA ARG A 936 -37.60 15.27 8.68
C ARG A 936 -37.63 14.05 9.61
N ASP A 937 -37.11 14.21 10.81
CA ASP A 937 -37.13 13.22 11.88
C ASP A 937 -38.03 13.74 13.02
N LEU A 938 -39.25 13.19 13.08
CA LEU A 938 -40.26 13.56 14.09
C LEU A 938 -39.79 13.20 15.50
N GLU A 939 -39.14 12.05 15.67
CA GLU A 939 -38.65 11.57 16.96
C GLU A 939 -37.54 12.50 17.48
N SER A 940 -36.64 12.92 16.58
CA SER A 940 -35.62 13.93 16.90
C SER A 940 -36.24 15.28 17.33
N LEU A 941 -37.32 15.73 16.69
CA LEU A 941 -38.03 16.96 17.10
C LEU A 941 -38.70 16.82 18.47
N GLN A 942 -39.42 15.73 18.70
CA GLN A 942 -40.06 15.42 19.99
C GLN A 942 -39.03 15.44 21.13
N GLN A 943 -37.89 14.79 20.90
CA GLN A 943 -36.77 14.76 21.82
C GLN A 943 -36.18 16.16 22.10
N THR A 944 -35.86 16.91 21.04
CA THR A 944 -35.13 18.18 21.21
C THR A 944 -36.02 19.32 21.73
N MET A 945 -37.35 19.17 21.68
CA MET A 945 -38.32 20.17 22.15
C MET A 945 -39.07 19.76 23.44
N GLN A 946 -38.73 18.62 24.05
CA GLN A 946 -39.40 18.05 25.21
C GLN A 946 -39.56 19.05 26.38
N GLY A 947 -38.55 19.87 26.66
CA GLY A 947 -38.63 20.92 27.69
C GLY A 947 -39.64 22.04 27.37
N GLN A 948 -39.73 22.43 26.09
CA GLN A 948 -40.65 23.48 25.63
C GLN A 948 -42.10 22.97 25.56
N VAL A 949 -42.30 21.69 25.22
CA VAL A 949 -43.61 21.01 25.27
C VAL A 949 -44.18 21.03 26.69
N LYS A 950 -43.36 20.72 27.72
CA LYS A 950 -43.78 20.80 29.13
C LYS A 950 -44.25 22.20 29.53
N HIS A 951 -43.58 23.25 29.07
CA HIS A 951 -43.99 24.63 29.34
C HIS A 951 -45.27 25.03 28.57
N ALA A 952 -45.43 24.57 27.33
CA ALA A 952 -46.62 24.80 26.52
C ALA A 952 -47.86 24.11 27.11
N LEU A 953 -47.73 22.85 27.56
CA LEU A 953 -48.81 22.12 28.26
C LEU A 953 -49.20 22.81 29.57
N LYS A 954 -48.23 23.26 30.38
CA LYS A 954 -48.51 24.03 31.61
C LYS A 954 -49.32 25.30 31.27
N ARG A 955 -48.94 26.07 30.25
CA ARG A 955 -49.68 27.28 29.83
C ARG A 955 -51.07 26.99 29.26
N ALA A 956 -51.22 25.94 28.46
CA ALA A 956 -52.48 25.57 27.81
C ALA A 956 -53.55 25.12 28.83
N VAL A 957 -53.14 24.37 29.86
CA VAL A 957 -54.06 23.79 30.84
C VAL A 957 -54.33 24.74 32.03
N GLN A 958 -53.32 25.49 32.53
CA GLN A 958 -53.38 26.29 33.79
C GLN A 958 -54.09 27.65 33.73
N ARG A 959 -55.02 27.92 32.80
CA ARG A 959 -55.82 29.17 32.89
C ARG A 959 -56.77 29.24 34.10
N THR A 960 -56.76 28.24 34.99
CA THR A 960 -57.51 28.20 36.25
C THR A 960 -56.69 27.43 37.30
N GLU A 961 -56.35 28.12 38.39
CA GLU A 961 -55.72 27.72 39.67
C GLU A 961 -54.19 27.92 39.91
N PRO A 962 -53.79 28.42 41.10
CA PRO A 962 -52.41 28.80 41.41
C PRO A 962 -51.54 27.59 41.80
N THR A 963 -50.25 27.71 41.50
CA THR A 963 -49.14 26.82 41.91
C THR A 963 -49.25 26.31 43.35
N GLN A 964 -49.50 25.00 43.53
CA GLN A 964 -49.54 24.32 44.82
C GLN A 964 -48.16 24.30 45.50
N LYS A 965 -48.16 24.46 46.84
CA LYS A 965 -46.98 24.38 47.72
C LYS A 965 -46.49 22.94 47.87
N VAL A 966 -45.18 22.76 48.06
CA VAL A 966 -44.56 21.50 48.48
C VAL A 966 -45.18 21.03 49.80
N ALA A 967 -45.60 19.77 49.88
CA ALA A 967 -46.26 19.21 51.07
C ALA A 967 -45.60 17.89 51.51
N THR A 968 -45.55 17.66 52.82
CA THR A 968 -45.08 16.42 53.45
C THR A 968 -46.24 15.49 53.85
N GLU A 969 -47.48 15.91 53.59
CA GLU A 969 -48.72 15.16 53.80
C GLU A 969 -49.63 15.27 52.56
N TRP A 970 -50.62 14.36 52.44
CA TRP A 970 -51.51 14.35 51.28
C TRP A 970 -52.48 15.55 51.28
N VAL A 971 -52.25 16.52 50.38
CA VAL A 971 -53.09 17.74 50.26
C VAL A 971 -53.61 17.98 48.84
N PHE A 972 -53.44 17.01 47.94
CA PHE A 972 -53.62 17.19 46.48
C PHE A 972 -55.04 16.86 45.97
N GLY A 973 -55.97 16.49 46.85
CA GLY A 973 -57.28 15.97 46.45
C GLY A 973 -57.17 14.60 45.76
N GLU A 974 -58.13 14.30 44.87
CA GLU A 974 -58.09 13.14 43.98
C GLU A 974 -57.28 13.48 42.73
N LEU A 975 -56.29 12.65 42.39
CA LEU A 975 -55.45 12.83 41.20
C LEU A 975 -55.96 11.92 40.06
N PRO A 976 -56.77 12.43 39.11
CA PRO A 976 -57.34 11.62 38.04
C PRO A 976 -56.25 11.08 37.10
N ASP A 977 -56.49 9.93 36.46
CA ASP A 977 -55.51 9.34 35.56
C ASP A 977 -55.27 10.15 34.27
N THR A 978 -56.24 10.95 33.82
CA THR A 978 -56.09 11.81 32.63
C THR A 978 -56.96 13.06 32.74
N LEU A 979 -56.42 14.20 32.27
CA LEU A 979 -57.10 15.48 32.12
C LEU A 979 -57.20 15.83 30.63
N GLU A 980 -58.41 16.10 30.13
CA GLU A 980 -58.65 16.47 28.73
C GLU A 980 -59.22 17.90 28.62
N LYS A 981 -58.69 18.73 27.72
CA LYS A 981 -59.18 20.10 27.48
C LYS A 981 -59.21 20.45 26.00
N GLN A 982 -60.31 21.02 25.53
CA GLN A 982 -60.51 21.48 24.14
C GLN A 982 -59.89 22.87 23.94
N GLN A 983 -59.00 23.02 22.95
CA GLN A 983 -58.39 24.31 22.60
C GLN A 983 -58.17 24.41 21.08
N GLN A 984 -58.67 25.48 20.45
CA GLN A 984 -58.50 25.80 19.02
C GLN A 984 -58.69 24.59 18.06
N GLY A 985 -59.72 23.78 18.29
CA GLY A 985 -60.11 22.69 17.38
C GLY A 985 -59.48 21.31 17.65
N TYR A 986 -58.65 21.16 18.70
CA TYR A 986 -58.06 19.88 19.11
C TYR A 986 -58.21 19.64 20.62
N ALA A 987 -58.26 18.37 21.04
CA ALA A 987 -58.30 17.96 22.45
C ALA A 987 -56.88 17.69 22.97
N ILE A 988 -56.45 18.43 23.99
CA ILE A 988 -55.15 18.25 24.65
C ILE A 988 -55.32 17.32 25.85
N LYS A 989 -54.53 16.24 25.92
CA LYS A 989 -54.47 15.29 27.05
C LYS A 989 -53.26 15.57 27.96
N ALA A 990 -53.45 15.52 29.27
CA ALA A 990 -52.39 15.65 30.27
C ALA A 990 -52.58 14.65 31.43
N TYR A 991 -51.49 14.21 32.06
CA TYR A 991 -51.48 13.17 33.10
C TYR A 991 -50.87 13.73 34.39
N PRO A 992 -51.66 13.94 35.48
CA PRO A 992 -51.14 14.47 36.74
C PRO A 992 -50.38 13.40 37.54
N ALA A 993 -49.33 13.81 38.24
CA ALA A 993 -48.54 12.96 39.13
C ALA A 993 -47.88 13.75 40.27
N LEU A 994 -47.54 13.07 41.36
CA LEU A 994 -46.74 13.64 42.45
C LEU A 994 -45.24 13.55 42.11
N VAL A 995 -44.49 14.61 42.35
CA VAL A 995 -43.04 14.67 42.11
C VAL A 995 -42.34 15.06 43.41
N PRO A 996 -41.22 14.41 43.79
CA PRO A 996 -40.41 14.82 44.92
C PRO A 996 -39.90 16.27 44.78
N ASP A 997 -39.98 17.05 45.86
CA ASP A 997 -39.46 18.42 45.93
C ASP A 997 -38.96 18.72 47.35
N GLY A 998 -37.63 18.74 47.53
CA GLY A 998 -37.02 18.85 48.86
C GLY A 998 -37.39 17.68 49.78
N GLU A 999 -37.88 17.99 50.98
CA GLU A 999 -38.36 16.98 51.94
C GLU A 999 -39.82 16.55 51.70
N GLY A 1000 -40.55 17.20 50.77
CA GLY A 1000 -41.95 16.90 50.45
C GLY A 1000 -42.18 16.56 48.98
N VAL A 1001 -43.44 16.71 48.53
CA VAL A 1001 -43.86 16.45 47.14
C VAL A 1001 -44.77 17.56 46.62
N ARG A 1002 -44.87 17.69 45.29
CA ARG A 1002 -45.82 18.59 44.62
C ARG A 1002 -46.49 17.92 43.41
N GLN A 1003 -47.64 18.42 42.99
CA GLN A 1003 -48.33 17.96 41.78
C GLN A 1003 -47.69 18.56 40.50
N GLU A 1004 -47.51 17.74 39.47
CA GLU A 1004 -47.06 18.15 38.14
C GLU A 1004 -47.84 17.43 37.03
N LEU A 1005 -47.98 18.07 35.87
CA LEU A 1005 -48.66 17.50 34.70
C LEU A 1005 -47.63 17.00 33.68
N PHE A 1006 -47.86 15.80 33.16
CA PHE A 1006 -47.04 15.15 32.14
C PHE A 1006 -47.86 14.95 30.85
N ASP A 1007 -47.14 14.76 29.75
CA ASP A 1007 -47.69 14.52 28.41
C ASP A 1007 -47.90 13.03 28.09
N THR A 1008 -47.32 12.14 28.89
CA THR A 1008 -47.43 10.68 28.73
C THR A 1008 -47.79 10.00 30.06
N PRO A 1009 -48.61 8.92 30.04
CA PRO A 1009 -48.98 8.19 31.24
C PRO A 1009 -47.79 7.55 31.97
N ALA A 1010 -46.81 7.02 31.22
CA ALA A 1010 -45.66 6.31 31.78
C ALA A 1010 -44.75 7.24 32.60
N GLN A 1011 -44.43 8.44 32.07
CA GLN A 1011 -43.67 9.45 32.82
C GLN A 1011 -44.40 9.90 34.09
N ALA A 1012 -45.73 10.07 34.01
CA ALA A 1012 -46.55 10.40 35.17
C ALA A 1012 -46.48 9.29 36.22
N GLN A 1013 -46.62 8.02 35.83
CA GLN A 1013 -46.60 6.88 36.75
C GLN A 1013 -45.25 6.73 37.47
N GLN A 1014 -44.13 6.86 36.75
CA GLN A 1014 -42.80 6.78 37.34
C GLN A 1014 -42.55 7.94 38.31
N ALA A 1015 -42.88 9.17 37.92
CA ALA A 1015 -42.75 10.33 38.78
C ALA A 1015 -43.63 10.16 40.04
N HIS A 1016 -44.87 9.71 39.85
CA HIS A 1016 -45.83 9.49 40.94
C HIS A 1016 -45.33 8.48 41.96
N ARG A 1017 -44.76 7.36 41.51
CA ARG A 1017 -44.12 6.35 42.38
C ARG A 1017 -43.02 6.97 43.24
N GLN A 1018 -42.15 7.80 42.66
CA GLN A 1018 -41.09 8.50 43.40
C GLN A 1018 -41.67 9.51 44.39
N GLY A 1019 -42.73 10.23 44.01
CA GLY A 1019 -43.47 11.11 44.90
C GLY A 1019 -44.04 10.35 46.10
N LEU A 1020 -44.74 9.25 45.89
CA LEU A 1020 -45.27 8.40 46.97
C LEU A 1020 -44.17 7.92 47.91
N ARG A 1021 -43.02 7.50 47.37
CA ARG A 1021 -41.85 7.12 48.16
C ARG A 1021 -41.35 8.25 49.06
N GLN A 1022 -41.19 9.45 48.52
CA GLN A 1022 -40.75 10.62 49.30
C GLN A 1022 -41.77 10.99 50.38
N LEU A 1023 -43.07 10.89 50.07
CA LEU A 1023 -44.15 11.18 51.00
C LEU A 1023 -44.19 10.17 52.16
N LEU A 1024 -43.95 8.88 51.88
CA LEU A 1024 -43.82 7.83 52.90
C LEU A 1024 -42.56 8.04 53.76
N LEU A 1025 -41.42 8.35 53.16
CA LEU A 1025 -40.17 8.61 53.88
C LEU A 1025 -40.27 9.82 54.83
N ALA A 1026 -41.05 10.84 54.47
CA ALA A 1026 -41.27 12.02 55.31
C ALA A 1026 -42.11 11.71 56.57
N GLN A 1027 -42.95 10.66 56.55
CA GLN A 1027 -43.89 10.34 57.63
C GLN A 1027 -43.54 9.07 58.43
N LEU A 1028 -42.67 8.20 57.90
CA LEU A 1028 -42.29 6.95 58.55
C LEU A 1028 -41.02 7.11 59.42
N PRO A 1029 -40.97 6.49 60.61
CA PRO A 1029 -39.76 6.47 61.41
C PRO A 1029 -38.67 5.61 60.74
N SER A 1030 -37.41 6.07 60.82
CA SER A 1030 -36.28 5.38 60.18
C SER A 1030 -36.01 3.97 60.77
N PRO A 1031 -35.93 2.91 59.96
CA PRO A 1031 -35.70 1.54 60.41
C PRO A 1031 -34.22 1.23 60.75
N VAL A 1032 -33.31 2.20 60.62
CA VAL A 1032 -31.85 2.02 60.76
C VAL A 1032 -31.46 1.42 62.12
N ARG A 1033 -32.05 1.91 63.22
CA ARG A 1033 -31.75 1.41 64.58
C ARG A 1033 -32.21 -0.03 64.78
N TYR A 1034 -33.37 -0.40 64.25
CA TYR A 1034 -33.90 -1.76 64.32
C TYR A 1034 -33.01 -2.73 63.53
N LEU A 1035 -32.60 -2.33 62.33
CA LEU A 1035 -31.71 -3.11 61.47
C LEU A 1035 -30.33 -3.37 62.10
N GLN A 1036 -29.77 -2.38 62.78
CA GLN A 1036 -28.52 -2.52 63.54
C GLN A 1036 -28.65 -3.52 64.71
N GLN A 1037 -29.85 -3.76 65.25
CA GLN A 1037 -30.08 -4.72 66.31
C GLN A 1037 -30.40 -6.13 65.77
N SER A 1038 -31.16 -6.23 64.68
CA SER A 1038 -31.65 -7.51 64.13
C SER A 1038 -30.64 -8.27 63.27
N LEU A 1039 -29.66 -7.59 62.65
CA LEU A 1039 -28.69 -8.24 61.75
C LEU A 1039 -27.65 -9.09 62.50
N SER A 1040 -27.31 -10.25 61.92
CA SER A 1040 -26.24 -11.10 62.41
C SER A 1040 -24.88 -10.38 62.39
N ASN A 1041 -23.93 -10.75 63.27
CA ASN A 1041 -22.58 -10.17 63.28
C ASN A 1041 -21.85 -10.38 61.93
N LYS A 1042 -22.16 -11.48 61.24
CA LYS A 1042 -21.63 -11.78 59.91
C LYS A 1042 -22.19 -10.84 58.84
N ALA A 1043 -23.51 -10.57 58.86
CA ALA A 1043 -24.15 -9.60 57.98
C ALA A 1043 -23.61 -8.17 58.21
N LYS A 1044 -23.43 -7.78 59.47
CA LYS A 1044 -22.85 -6.49 59.85
C LYS A 1044 -21.42 -6.31 59.32
N LEU A 1045 -20.58 -7.35 59.44
CA LEU A 1045 -19.22 -7.33 58.88
C LEU A 1045 -19.20 -7.32 57.36
N ALA A 1046 -20.13 -8.03 56.70
CA ALA A 1046 -20.25 -8.04 55.25
C ALA A 1046 -20.59 -6.65 54.67
N MET A 1047 -21.37 -5.85 55.39
CA MET A 1047 -21.71 -4.47 54.99
C MET A 1047 -20.48 -3.55 54.92
N TYR A 1048 -19.40 -3.82 55.66
CA TYR A 1048 -18.14 -3.09 55.55
C TYR A 1048 -17.34 -3.44 54.27
N TYR A 1049 -17.72 -4.52 53.56
CA TYR A 1049 -17.14 -4.82 52.25
C TYR A 1049 -17.76 -4.02 51.10
N ASN A 1050 -18.70 -3.13 51.40
CA ASN A 1050 -19.22 -2.16 50.44
C ASN A 1050 -18.07 -1.30 49.83
N PRO A 1051 -17.87 -1.32 48.51
CA PRO A 1051 -16.78 -0.58 47.85
C PRO A 1051 -16.80 0.95 48.07
N TRP A 1052 -17.93 1.54 48.45
CA TRP A 1052 -18.11 3.00 48.58
C TRP A 1052 -18.09 3.51 50.04
N GLY A 1053 -17.84 2.64 51.02
CA GLY A 1053 -17.41 3.01 52.38
C GLY A 1053 -18.47 3.46 53.38
N LYS A 1054 -19.66 3.90 52.96
CA LYS A 1054 -20.75 4.28 53.88
C LYS A 1054 -21.79 3.16 54.00
N VAL A 1055 -21.96 2.63 55.21
CA VAL A 1055 -22.97 1.60 55.50
C VAL A 1055 -24.39 2.18 55.43
N ASP A 1056 -24.58 3.42 55.86
CA ASP A 1056 -25.89 4.09 55.85
C ASP A 1056 -26.48 4.22 54.44
N ASP A 1057 -25.64 4.42 53.41
CA ASP A 1057 -26.09 4.47 52.02
C ASP A 1057 -26.69 3.14 51.55
N LEU A 1058 -26.11 2.02 51.97
CA LEU A 1058 -26.62 0.68 51.64
C LEU A 1058 -27.91 0.36 52.40
N ILE A 1059 -28.00 0.81 53.66
CA ILE A 1059 -29.23 0.66 54.45
C ILE A 1059 -30.35 1.48 53.81
N ASN A 1060 -30.08 2.72 53.40
CA ASN A 1060 -31.04 3.55 52.68
C ASN A 1060 -31.48 2.92 51.36
N ASP A 1061 -30.57 2.28 50.63
CA ASP A 1061 -30.89 1.53 49.41
C ASP A 1061 -31.85 0.36 49.68
N CYS A 1062 -31.66 -0.38 50.78
CA CYS A 1062 -32.58 -1.44 51.20
C CYS A 1062 -33.96 -0.89 51.63
N ILE A 1063 -34.01 0.29 52.25
CA ILE A 1063 -35.25 0.97 52.64
C ILE A 1063 -36.04 1.36 51.40
N ILE A 1064 -35.35 1.97 50.42
CA ILE A 1064 -35.96 2.37 49.14
C ILE A 1064 -36.55 1.14 48.44
N ALA A 1065 -35.79 0.04 48.35
CA ALA A 1065 -36.24 -1.20 47.73
C ALA A 1065 -37.51 -1.78 48.40
N ALA A 1066 -37.57 -1.75 49.74
CA ALA A 1066 -38.73 -2.23 50.49
C ALA A 1066 -39.98 -1.35 50.26
N LEU A 1067 -39.82 -0.02 50.28
CA LEU A 1067 -40.93 0.91 50.03
C LEU A 1067 -41.44 0.80 48.59
N ASP A 1068 -40.53 0.64 47.63
CA ASP A 1068 -40.86 0.44 46.23
C ASP A 1068 -41.68 -0.82 45.99
N GLU A 1069 -41.35 -1.93 46.65
CA GLU A 1069 -42.13 -3.17 46.58
C GLU A 1069 -43.55 -2.99 47.12
N MET A 1070 -43.72 -2.18 48.18
CA MET A 1070 -45.03 -1.87 48.76
C MET A 1070 -45.86 -0.94 47.87
N ILE A 1071 -45.23 0.09 47.29
CA ILE A 1071 -45.89 1.05 46.38
C ILE A 1071 -46.37 0.34 45.10
N ASP A 1072 -45.56 -0.56 44.55
CA ASP A 1072 -45.91 -1.32 43.33
C ASP A 1072 -47.09 -2.28 43.58
N ALA A 1073 -47.27 -2.76 44.81
CA ALA A 1073 -48.38 -3.62 45.18
C ALA A 1073 -49.71 -2.86 45.35
N ASN A 1074 -49.67 -1.59 45.76
CA ASN A 1074 -50.87 -0.76 45.97
C ASN A 1074 -50.56 0.74 45.79
N SER A 1075 -50.73 1.26 44.56
CA SER A 1075 -50.44 2.66 44.21
C SER A 1075 -51.59 3.59 44.63
N ALA A 1076 -51.27 4.64 45.38
CA ALA A 1076 -52.26 5.57 45.94
C ALA A 1076 -52.43 6.83 45.08
N ARG A 1077 -53.67 7.18 44.72
CA ARG A 1077 -54.01 8.40 43.95
C ARG A 1077 -54.93 9.38 44.69
N ASP A 1078 -55.30 9.06 45.93
CA ASP A 1078 -56.08 9.89 46.82
C ASP A 1078 -55.63 9.74 48.29
N ALA A 1079 -56.22 10.53 49.19
CA ALA A 1079 -55.85 10.54 50.60
C ALA A 1079 -56.17 9.23 51.34
N GLU A 1080 -57.19 8.49 50.91
CA GLU A 1080 -57.64 7.27 51.57
C GLU A 1080 -56.73 6.09 51.22
N THR A 1081 -56.47 5.90 49.93
CA THR A 1081 -55.54 4.90 49.40
C THR A 1081 -54.12 5.14 49.91
N PHE A 1082 -53.69 6.40 50.06
CA PHE A 1082 -52.38 6.70 50.65
C PHE A 1082 -52.29 6.33 52.12
N ARG A 1083 -53.35 6.58 52.90
CA ARG A 1083 -53.40 6.20 54.33
C ARG A 1083 -53.29 4.68 54.50
N GLN A 1084 -53.94 3.91 53.64
CA GLN A 1084 -53.82 2.44 53.64
C GLN A 1084 -52.37 2.00 53.36
N LEU A 1085 -51.73 2.60 52.35
CA LEU A 1085 -50.33 2.33 52.03
C LEU A 1085 -49.39 2.71 53.19
N TYR A 1086 -49.64 3.84 53.87
CA TYR A 1086 -48.87 4.28 55.04
C TYR A 1086 -48.94 3.28 56.21
N GLU A 1087 -50.13 2.80 56.56
CA GLU A 1087 -50.29 1.85 57.68
C GLU A 1087 -49.60 0.50 57.40
N VAL A 1088 -49.69 0.00 56.16
CA VAL A 1088 -48.96 -1.20 55.73
C VAL A 1088 -47.45 -0.99 55.82
N ALA A 1089 -46.96 0.14 55.29
CA ALA A 1089 -45.54 0.46 55.35
C ALA A 1089 -45.04 0.62 56.80
N ARG A 1090 -45.83 1.27 57.68
CA ARG A 1090 -45.50 1.43 59.10
C ARG A 1090 -45.39 0.09 59.83
N ALA A 1091 -46.24 -0.88 59.50
CA ALA A 1091 -46.25 -2.19 60.14
C ALA A 1091 -45.11 -3.10 59.65
N GLU A 1092 -44.85 -3.13 58.33
CA GLU A 1092 -44.02 -4.17 57.72
C GLU A 1092 -42.59 -3.71 57.33
N LEU A 1093 -42.31 -2.40 57.31
CA LEU A 1093 -41.05 -1.87 56.76
C LEU A 1093 -39.81 -2.46 57.46
N ASN A 1094 -39.82 -2.54 58.79
CA ASN A 1094 -38.69 -3.08 59.56
C ASN A 1094 -38.34 -4.53 59.18
N GLU A 1095 -39.36 -5.38 59.03
CA GLU A 1095 -39.18 -6.80 58.70
C GLU A 1095 -38.70 -6.97 57.25
N ARG A 1096 -39.31 -6.24 56.30
CA ARG A 1096 -38.94 -6.30 54.88
C ARG A 1096 -37.52 -5.81 54.63
N VAL A 1097 -37.10 -4.70 55.25
CA VAL A 1097 -35.72 -4.19 55.08
C VAL A 1097 -34.71 -5.18 55.69
N SER A 1098 -35.04 -5.85 56.80
CA SER A 1098 -34.19 -6.89 57.39
C SER A 1098 -34.06 -8.13 56.49
N ALA A 1099 -35.15 -8.56 55.85
CA ALA A 1099 -35.13 -9.65 54.88
C ALA A 1099 -34.26 -9.32 53.66
N ILE A 1100 -34.41 -8.12 53.10
CA ILE A 1100 -33.59 -7.64 51.97
C ILE A 1100 -32.11 -7.57 52.35
N ALA A 1101 -31.78 -7.01 53.52
CA ALA A 1101 -30.41 -6.91 54.00
C ALA A 1101 -29.74 -8.30 54.16
N THR A 1102 -30.50 -9.33 54.51
CA THR A 1102 -30.01 -10.72 54.60
C THR A 1102 -29.67 -11.30 53.21
N LEU A 1103 -30.42 -10.93 52.17
CA LEU A 1103 -30.13 -11.33 50.78
C LEU A 1103 -28.92 -10.58 50.20
N VAL A 1104 -28.62 -9.39 50.72
CA VAL A 1104 -27.46 -8.58 50.29
C VAL A 1104 -26.14 -9.13 50.83
N GLU A 1105 -26.12 -9.72 52.04
CA GLU A 1105 -24.92 -10.32 52.66
C GLU A 1105 -24.09 -11.21 51.69
N PRO A 1106 -24.66 -12.26 51.07
CA PRO A 1106 -23.91 -13.13 50.16
C PRO A 1106 -23.39 -12.41 48.90
N CYS A 1107 -24.08 -11.36 48.43
CA CYS A 1107 -23.62 -10.56 47.30
C CYS A 1107 -22.32 -9.82 47.62
N LEU A 1108 -22.24 -9.21 48.81
CA LEU A 1108 -21.06 -8.45 49.26
C LEU A 1108 -19.87 -9.35 49.58
N ILE A 1109 -20.09 -10.51 50.21
CA ILE A 1109 -19.00 -11.44 50.56
C ILE A 1109 -18.36 -12.01 49.28
N ARG A 1110 -19.16 -12.46 48.31
CA ARG A 1110 -18.66 -13.04 47.05
C ARG A 1110 -18.00 -12.00 46.16
N SER A 1111 -18.60 -10.82 46.01
CA SER A 1111 -17.98 -9.75 45.23
C SER A 1111 -16.61 -9.36 45.80
N GLN A 1112 -16.45 -9.29 47.13
CA GLN A 1112 -15.15 -9.02 47.74
C GLN A 1112 -14.14 -10.16 47.53
N THR A 1113 -14.61 -11.41 47.54
CA THR A 1113 -13.77 -12.59 47.28
C THR A 1113 -13.24 -12.58 45.85
N ILE A 1114 -14.09 -12.26 44.88
CA ILE A 1114 -13.72 -12.09 43.47
C ILE A 1114 -12.73 -10.92 43.32
N ARG A 1115 -13.01 -9.74 43.92
CA ARG A 1115 -12.08 -8.58 43.88
C ARG A 1115 -10.70 -8.91 44.46
N LYS A 1116 -10.61 -9.76 45.49
CA LYS A 1116 -9.32 -10.24 46.02
C LYS A 1116 -8.60 -11.15 45.04
N ARG A 1117 -9.29 -12.11 44.40
CA ARG A 1117 -8.71 -13.02 43.39
C ARG A 1117 -8.21 -12.28 42.14
N LEU A 1118 -8.82 -11.16 41.78
CA LEU A 1118 -8.39 -10.31 40.66
C LEU A 1118 -7.13 -9.46 40.96
N LYS A 1119 -6.65 -9.40 42.22
CA LYS A 1119 -5.42 -8.68 42.59
C LYS A 1119 -4.21 -9.62 42.53
N GLY A 1120 -3.26 -9.35 41.63
CA GLY A 1120 -2.01 -10.13 41.52
C GLY A 1120 -1.33 -9.99 40.16
N LYS A 1121 -0.25 -10.76 39.92
CA LYS A 1121 0.38 -10.86 38.60
C LYS A 1121 -0.49 -11.73 37.69
N VAL A 1122 -1.01 -11.15 36.61
CA VAL A 1122 -1.85 -11.82 35.61
C VAL A 1122 -1.00 -12.12 34.38
N SER A 1123 -1.08 -13.34 33.85
CA SER A 1123 -0.39 -13.73 32.61
C SER A 1123 -1.01 -13.03 31.40
N LEU A 1124 -0.19 -12.72 30.38
CA LEU A 1124 -0.61 -11.92 29.21
C LEU A 1124 -1.84 -12.48 28.48
N ASP A 1125 -2.01 -13.81 28.51
CA ASP A 1125 -3.12 -14.55 27.91
C ASP A 1125 -4.43 -14.47 28.70
N GLN A 1126 -4.40 -14.02 29.96
CA GLN A 1126 -5.58 -13.92 30.85
C GLN A 1126 -6.03 -12.47 31.10
N ILE A 1127 -5.26 -11.47 30.65
CA ILE A 1127 -5.54 -10.04 30.88
C ILE A 1127 -6.94 -9.65 30.40
N GLN A 1128 -7.35 -10.11 29.22
CA GLN A 1128 -8.66 -9.76 28.65
C GLN A 1128 -9.82 -10.32 29.49
N ALA A 1129 -9.71 -11.57 29.96
CA ALA A 1129 -10.73 -12.20 30.80
C ALA A 1129 -10.83 -11.53 32.19
N HIS A 1130 -9.69 -11.13 32.77
CA HIS A 1130 -9.67 -10.35 34.02
C HIS A 1130 -10.33 -8.97 33.86
N GLY A 1131 -10.12 -8.31 32.71
CA GLY A 1131 -10.81 -7.07 32.36
C GLY A 1131 -12.33 -7.24 32.30
N ASP A 1132 -12.80 -8.21 31.51
CA ASP A 1132 -14.24 -8.51 31.36
C ASP A 1132 -14.91 -8.91 32.69
N ILE A 1133 -14.24 -9.73 33.52
CA ILE A 1133 -14.77 -10.13 34.84
C ILE A 1133 -14.87 -8.93 35.79
N LYS A 1134 -13.88 -8.03 35.76
CA LYS A 1134 -13.92 -6.80 36.56
C LYS A 1134 -15.09 -5.92 36.13
N ASP A 1135 -15.28 -5.73 34.83
CA ASP A 1135 -16.37 -4.94 34.29
C ASP A 1135 -17.73 -5.56 34.64
N GLN A 1136 -17.91 -6.88 34.48
CA GLN A 1136 -19.14 -7.58 34.88
C GLN A 1136 -19.42 -7.41 36.38
N LEU A 1137 -18.39 -7.51 37.23
CA LEU A 1137 -18.54 -7.35 38.68
C LEU A 1137 -18.99 -5.95 39.08
N ASP A 1138 -18.46 -4.91 38.43
CA ASP A 1138 -18.83 -3.53 38.67
C ASP A 1138 -20.27 -3.22 38.19
N HIS A 1139 -20.84 -4.01 37.28
CA HIS A 1139 -22.25 -3.91 36.84
C HIS A 1139 -23.24 -4.73 37.68
N LEU A 1140 -22.76 -5.73 38.44
CA LEU A 1140 -23.61 -6.55 39.32
C LEU A 1140 -23.74 -5.96 40.73
N VAL A 1141 -22.67 -5.33 41.24
CA VAL A 1141 -22.64 -4.73 42.58
C VAL A 1141 -22.11 -3.30 42.48
N TYR A 1142 -23.04 -2.35 42.36
CA TYR A 1142 -22.79 -0.90 42.25
C TYR A 1142 -23.60 -0.10 43.29
N ARG A 1143 -23.32 1.20 43.47
CA ARG A 1143 -24.04 2.02 44.45
C ARG A 1143 -25.50 2.18 44.04
N GLY A 1144 -26.45 1.71 44.86
CA GLY A 1144 -27.88 1.73 44.54
C GLY A 1144 -28.43 0.43 43.94
N PHE A 1145 -27.62 -0.62 43.81
CA PHE A 1145 -28.04 -1.85 43.12
C PHE A 1145 -29.22 -2.57 43.79
N VAL A 1146 -29.49 -2.34 45.09
CA VAL A 1146 -30.55 -3.07 45.79
C VAL A 1146 -31.92 -2.56 45.37
N SER A 1147 -32.13 -1.25 45.36
CA SER A 1147 -33.38 -0.63 44.90
C SER A 1147 -33.54 -0.71 43.37
N ASP A 1148 -32.46 -0.53 42.61
CA ASP A 1148 -32.51 -0.59 41.15
C ASP A 1148 -32.86 -1.97 40.60
N VAL A 1149 -32.34 -3.04 41.21
CA VAL A 1149 -32.55 -4.43 40.76
C VAL A 1149 -33.82 -5.03 41.38
N GLY A 1150 -34.21 -4.54 42.55
CA GLY A 1150 -35.31 -5.06 43.34
C GLY A 1150 -34.95 -6.32 44.14
N ALA A 1151 -35.64 -6.51 45.27
CA ALA A 1151 -35.38 -7.61 46.21
C ALA A 1151 -35.48 -9.01 45.56
N ALA A 1152 -36.43 -9.19 44.63
CA ALA A 1152 -36.72 -10.48 43.99
C ALA A 1152 -35.58 -11.03 43.12
N ARG A 1153 -34.66 -10.16 42.63
CA ARG A 1153 -33.54 -10.57 41.77
C ARG A 1153 -32.20 -10.67 42.51
N LEU A 1154 -32.13 -10.29 43.79
CA LEU A 1154 -30.90 -10.46 44.60
C LEU A 1154 -30.37 -11.91 44.63
N PRO A 1155 -31.22 -12.96 44.72
CA PRO A 1155 -30.74 -14.34 44.60
C PRO A 1155 -30.05 -14.66 43.27
N ASP A 1156 -30.48 -14.03 42.17
CA ASP A 1156 -29.84 -14.20 40.86
C ASP A 1156 -28.46 -13.54 40.84
N ILE A 1157 -28.30 -12.36 41.47
CA ILE A 1157 -26.99 -11.71 41.62
C ILE A 1157 -26.00 -12.64 42.33
N VAL A 1158 -26.43 -13.32 43.41
CA VAL A 1158 -25.58 -14.31 44.09
C VAL A 1158 -25.16 -15.43 43.14
N ARG A 1159 -26.07 -15.94 42.31
CA ARG A 1159 -25.79 -16.99 41.31
C ARG A 1159 -24.84 -16.51 40.22
N TYR A 1160 -24.97 -15.26 39.74
CA TYR A 1160 -24.04 -14.68 38.76
C TYR A 1160 -22.63 -14.50 39.34
N LEU A 1161 -22.52 -14.08 40.60
CA LEU A 1161 -21.23 -14.00 41.29
C LEU A 1161 -20.59 -15.38 41.46
N GLN A 1162 -21.38 -16.42 41.76
CA GLN A 1162 -20.90 -17.81 41.77
C GLN A 1162 -20.39 -18.28 40.40
N ALA A 1163 -21.03 -17.83 39.30
CA ALA A 1163 -20.59 -18.15 37.95
C ALA A 1163 -19.22 -17.51 37.65
N ILE A 1164 -19.00 -16.29 38.11
CA ILE A 1164 -17.69 -15.61 38.02
C ILE A 1164 -16.61 -16.37 38.81
N GLU A 1165 -16.91 -16.83 40.03
CA GLU A 1165 -15.97 -17.63 40.82
C GLU A 1165 -15.57 -18.92 40.10
N ARG A 1166 -16.54 -19.65 39.52
CA ARG A 1166 -16.28 -20.86 38.72
C ARG A 1166 -15.51 -20.57 37.44
N ARG A 1167 -15.74 -19.42 36.81
CA ARG A 1167 -14.99 -18.97 35.63
C ARG A 1167 -13.53 -18.72 35.98
N LEU A 1168 -13.25 -18.01 37.07
CA LEU A 1168 -11.89 -17.74 37.55
C LEU A 1168 -11.12 -19.02 37.88
N GLU A 1169 -11.80 -20.06 38.37
CA GLU A 1169 -11.19 -21.37 38.66
C GLU A 1169 -10.82 -22.15 37.39
N LYS A 1170 -11.61 -22.01 36.32
CA LYS A 1170 -11.39 -22.70 35.03
C LYS A 1170 -10.49 -21.92 34.07
N LEU A 1171 -10.38 -20.61 34.24
CA LEU A 1171 -9.66 -19.71 33.34
C LEU A 1171 -8.20 -20.15 33.08
N PRO A 1172 -7.41 -20.60 34.08
CA PRO A 1172 -6.05 -21.09 33.82
C PRO A 1172 -5.97 -22.39 33.02
N VAL A 1173 -7.05 -23.18 32.98
CA VAL A 1173 -7.07 -24.50 32.35
C VAL A 1173 -7.28 -24.40 30.83
N ASP A 1174 -8.15 -23.49 30.37
CA ASP A 1174 -8.40 -23.26 28.94
C ASP A 1174 -8.69 -21.77 28.64
N PRO A 1175 -7.65 -20.92 28.60
CA PRO A 1175 -7.79 -19.49 28.31
C PRO A 1175 -8.38 -19.20 26.93
N ASN A 1176 -8.14 -20.09 25.95
CA ASN A 1176 -8.61 -19.91 24.57
C ASN A 1176 -10.12 -20.08 24.46
N LYS A 1177 -10.69 -21.08 25.13
CA LYS A 1177 -12.15 -21.28 25.18
C LYS A 1177 -12.86 -20.14 25.90
N ASP A 1178 -12.30 -19.66 27.02
CA ASP A 1178 -12.82 -18.48 27.71
C ASP A 1178 -12.80 -17.25 26.80
N ARG A 1179 -11.72 -17.04 26.05
CA ARG A 1179 -11.60 -15.95 25.07
C ARG A 1179 -12.68 -16.02 23.99
N LEU A 1180 -12.98 -17.21 23.44
CA LEU A 1180 -14.05 -17.38 22.45
C LEU A 1180 -15.43 -17.05 23.02
N HIS A 1181 -15.75 -17.52 24.23
CA HIS A 1181 -17.00 -17.18 24.89
C HIS A 1181 -17.11 -15.70 25.25
N THR A 1182 -15.99 -15.08 25.65
CA THR A 1182 -15.91 -13.64 25.94
C THR A 1182 -16.24 -12.82 24.70
N LEU A 1183 -15.70 -13.18 23.52
CA LEU A 1183 -15.98 -12.48 22.27
C LEU A 1183 -17.48 -12.49 21.92
N VAL A 1184 -18.18 -13.62 22.13
CA VAL A 1184 -19.63 -13.72 21.92
C VAL A 1184 -20.38 -12.74 22.84
N VAL A 1185 -20.03 -12.74 24.12
CA VAL A 1185 -20.71 -11.88 25.10
C VAL A 1185 -20.40 -10.40 24.88
N THR A 1186 -19.16 -10.04 24.58
CA THR A 1186 -18.76 -8.65 24.27
C THR A 1186 -19.53 -8.12 23.07
N GLY A 1187 -19.72 -8.92 22.00
CA GLY A 1187 -20.53 -8.51 20.86
C GLY A 1187 -21.98 -8.20 21.25
N LEU A 1188 -22.62 -9.08 22.04
CA LEU A 1188 -24.00 -8.85 22.51
C LEU A 1188 -24.11 -7.66 23.46
N GLN A 1189 -23.10 -7.42 24.30
CA GLN A 1189 -23.06 -6.26 25.19
C GLN A 1189 -22.90 -4.95 24.41
N GLN A 1190 -22.11 -4.95 23.34
CA GLN A 1190 -22.00 -3.80 22.43
C GLN A 1190 -23.33 -3.53 21.70
N ASP A 1191 -23.98 -4.58 21.20
CA ASP A 1191 -25.30 -4.49 20.57
C ASP A 1191 -26.35 -3.93 21.57
N TYR A 1192 -26.31 -4.40 22.82
CA TYR A 1192 -27.18 -3.91 23.89
C TYR A 1192 -26.87 -2.46 24.29
N GLN A 1193 -25.60 -2.07 24.38
CA GLN A 1193 -25.20 -0.68 24.64
C GLN A 1193 -25.60 0.24 23.48
N ALA A 1194 -25.49 -0.22 22.24
CA ALA A 1194 -25.96 0.50 21.07
C ALA A 1194 -27.49 0.66 21.08
N LEU A 1195 -28.23 -0.37 21.51
CA LEU A 1195 -29.67 -0.28 21.74
C LEU A 1195 -30.01 0.72 22.85
N LEU A 1196 -29.31 0.67 23.98
CA LEU A 1196 -29.49 1.64 25.07
C LEU A 1196 -29.16 3.07 24.65
N ALA A 1197 -28.14 3.27 23.79
CA ALA A 1197 -27.76 4.58 23.27
C ALA A 1197 -28.83 5.21 22.36
N LYS A 1198 -29.80 4.42 21.87
CA LYS A 1198 -30.98 4.94 21.16
C LYS A 1198 -31.99 5.61 22.09
N PHE A 1199 -31.96 5.28 23.38
CA PHE A 1199 -32.80 5.92 24.39
C PHE A 1199 -32.07 7.13 24.97
N GLN A 1200 -32.72 8.29 24.97
CA GLN A 1200 -32.11 9.51 25.49
C GLN A 1200 -31.94 9.48 27.01
N LYS A 1201 -31.02 10.30 27.52
CA LYS A 1201 -30.76 10.44 28.97
C LYS A 1201 -32.01 11.00 29.67
N GLY A 1202 -32.77 10.13 30.35
CA GLY A 1202 -34.04 10.46 31.01
C GLY A 1202 -35.28 9.91 30.31
N GLN A 1203 -35.14 9.25 29.16
CA GLN A 1203 -36.21 8.47 28.54
C GLN A 1203 -36.33 7.11 29.24
N GLU A 1204 -37.57 6.68 29.51
CA GLU A 1204 -37.82 5.40 30.16
C GLU A 1204 -37.42 4.25 29.24
N ILE A 1205 -36.58 3.34 29.76
CA ILE A 1205 -36.14 2.14 29.04
C ILE A 1205 -37.27 1.11 29.15
N PRO A 1206 -37.81 0.59 28.02
CA PRO A 1206 -38.84 -0.43 28.07
C PRO A 1206 -38.38 -1.67 28.85
N GLU A 1207 -39.30 -2.32 29.57
CA GLU A 1207 -38.94 -3.47 30.40
C GLU A 1207 -38.36 -4.63 29.59
N ALA A 1208 -38.84 -4.84 28.36
CA ALA A 1208 -38.28 -5.79 27.41
C ALA A 1208 -36.80 -5.51 27.06
N VAL A 1209 -36.39 -4.24 27.03
CA VAL A 1209 -34.97 -3.85 26.86
C VAL A 1209 -34.20 -4.12 28.14
N LYS A 1210 -34.74 -3.74 29.31
CA LYS A 1210 -34.10 -4.03 30.61
C LYS A 1210 -33.88 -5.53 30.82
N ASP A 1211 -34.79 -6.36 30.33
CA ASP A 1211 -34.68 -7.83 30.39
C ASP A 1211 -33.52 -8.38 29.59
N ILE A 1212 -33.11 -7.75 28.49
CA ILE A 1212 -31.97 -8.18 27.67
C ILE A 1212 -30.66 -8.16 28.48
N ARG A 1213 -30.47 -7.17 29.37
CA ARG A 1213 -29.34 -7.16 30.32
C ARG A 1213 -29.26 -8.47 31.08
N TRP A 1214 -30.40 -8.94 31.58
CA TRP A 1214 -30.47 -10.15 32.39
C TRP A 1214 -30.32 -11.42 31.53
N MET A 1215 -30.81 -11.42 30.30
CA MET A 1215 -30.55 -12.48 29.34
C MET A 1215 -29.05 -12.66 29.04
N ILE A 1216 -28.27 -11.56 29.02
CA ILE A 1216 -26.82 -11.61 28.86
C ILE A 1216 -26.15 -12.25 30.08
N GLU A 1217 -26.59 -11.91 31.31
CA GLU A 1217 -26.08 -12.56 32.53
C GLU A 1217 -26.42 -14.06 32.57
N GLU A 1218 -27.61 -14.47 32.14
CA GLU A 1218 -27.97 -15.88 32.00
C GLU A 1218 -27.10 -16.59 30.95
N LEU A 1219 -26.79 -15.93 29.82
CA LEU A 1219 -25.88 -16.48 28.83
C LEU A 1219 -24.47 -16.66 29.40
N ARG A 1220 -23.99 -15.72 30.22
CA ARG A 1220 -22.70 -15.84 30.93
C ARG A 1220 -22.69 -17.08 31.84
N VAL A 1221 -23.77 -17.36 32.56
CA VAL A 1221 -23.88 -18.61 33.33
C VAL A 1221 -23.82 -19.84 32.42
N SER A 1222 -24.54 -19.84 31.31
CA SER A 1222 -24.53 -20.94 30.32
C SER A 1222 -23.15 -21.18 29.69
N LEU A 1223 -22.37 -20.13 29.43
CA LEU A 1223 -21.07 -20.25 28.77
C LEU A 1223 -19.93 -20.59 29.74
N PHE A 1224 -19.93 -20.00 30.94
CA PHE A 1224 -18.79 -20.09 31.86
C PHE A 1224 -19.04 -21.04 33.04
N ALA A 1225 -20.30 -21.28 33.43
CA ALA A 1225 -20.64 -22.03 34.63
C ALA A 1225 -21.90 -22.91 34.47
N GLN A 1226 -21.93 -23.74 33.42
CA GLN A 1226 -23.06 -24.63 33.06
C GLN A 1226 -23.66 -25.42 34.23
N THR A 1227 -22.81 -25.82 35.18
CA THR A 1227 -23.20 -26.59 36.37
C THR A 1227 -24.02 -25.80 37.40
N LEU A 1228 -24.28 -24.49 37.21
CA LEU A 1228 -25.15 -23.68 38.07
C LEU A 1228 -26.61 -23.63 37.59
N GLY A 1229 -26.87 -23.94 36.31
CA GLY A 1229 -28.18 -23.79 35.71
C GLY A 1229 -28.57 -22.33 35.42
N THR A 1230 -29.43 -22.14 34.41
CA THR A 1230 -29.98 -20.83 34.01
C THR A 1230 -31.44 -20.74 34.42
N ARG A 1231 -31.93 -19.52 34.72
CA ARG A 1231 -33.32 -19.32 35.18
C ARG A 1231 -34.35 -19.68 34.10
N PHE A 1232 -33.97 -19.52 32.84
CA PHE A 1232 -34.73 -19.92 31.67
C PHE A 1232 -33.75 -20.30 30.55
N PRO A 1233 -34.17 -21.13 29.57
CA PRO A 1233 -33.22 -21.59 28.56
C PRO A 1233 -32.76 -20.40 27.70
N ILE A 1234 -31.44 -20.26 27.57
CA ILE A 1234 -30.80 -19.10 26.92
C ILE A 1234 -29.76 -19.56 25.92
N SER A 1235 -29.59 -18.78 24.85
CA SER A 1235 -28.54 -18.98 23.84
C SER A 1235 -28.25 -17.64 23.16
N GLU A 1236 -27.10 -17.51 22.50
CA GLU A 1236 -26.76 -16.32 21.72
C GLU A 1236 -27.91 -15.92 20.77
N LYS A 1237 -28.49 -16.90 20.06
CA LYS A 1237 -29.61 -16.67 19.13
C LYS A 1237 -30.82 -16.01 19.82
N ARG A 1238 -31.14 -16.43 21.04
CA ARG A 1238 -32.28 -15.87 21.79
C ARG A 1238 -32.02 -14.45 22.26
N VAL A 1239 -30.78 -14.14 22.67
CA VAL A 1239 -30.40 -12.76 23.02
C VAL A 1239 -30.43 -11.86 21.79
N ARG A 1240 -29.90 -12.32 20.65
CA ARG A 1240 -29.97 -11.57 19.39
C ARG A 1240 -31.40 -11.35 18.92
N GLN A 1241 -32.26 -12.36 19.04
CA GLN A 1241 -33.68 -12.24 18.73
C GLN A 1241 -34.36 -11.18 19.62
N ALA A 1242 -34.09 -11.19 20.93
CA ALA A 1242 -34.59 -10.17 21.83
C ALA A 1242 -34.08 -8.77 21.46
N LEU A 1243 -32.79 -8.62 21.17
CA LEU A 1243 -32.18 -7.36 20.69
C LEU A 1243 -32.76 -6.84 19.38
N THR A 1244 -33.27 -7.72 18.50
CA THR A 1244 -33.92 -7.33 17.24
C THR A 1244 -35.42 -7.13 17.37
N SER A 1245 -36.06 -7.68 18.40
CA SER A 1245 -37.51 -7.61 18.60
C SER A 1245 -37.96 -6.37 19.37
N VAL A 1246 -37.00 -5.65 19.98
CA VAL A 1246 -37.20 -4.37 20.67
C VAL A 1246 -36.40 -3.31 19.95
#